data_AF-A0A507ZSI2-F1
#
_entry.id   AF-A0A507ZSI2-F1
#
_cell.length_a   1.000
_cell.length_b   1.000
_cell.length_c   1.000
_cell.angle_alpha   90.00
_cell.angle_beta   90.00
_cell.angle_gamma   90.00
#
_symmetry.space_group_name_H-M   'P 1'
#
loop_
_entity.id
_entity.type
_entity.pdbx_description
1 polymer ?
#
loop_
_entity_poly.entity_id
_entity_poly.type
_entity_poly.pdbx_seq_one_letter_code
_entity_poly.pdbx_strand_id
1 'polypeptide(L)'
;MAFATTGKRAMRDPYRRSTAILLLLATLGLATHANAQVVVSQVYGGGGNSGSTWRNDFIELRNNGPTAVDLTGWSVQYASSSGSSWQATALAGSIAPGGFYLVQQAQGAGGSADLPTPDAIGTITLSSSNGKVALVNGGGALSGSCPLGGATVVDFVGFGSANCFEGSAATPALNNTSAALRNGDGSVDTDDNGSDFARGTPDPRNSGAEPPDPPEPPVALSIAQIQGSGLASPYADRDVVTEGVVTALKFNDGFFIQSASDDGDPATSDAIFVYTASAPGAIVAVGDRVKVTATVSEFTPSSKPNQLAITELVSPVVDVLASGLPLPAAIELGAGVLGPSASPASLEPLEGMRVSVAEAVVIAPSGGSIDENDASASSNGVFHVTLPGLERPFREPGIGVLDAISIPAGKDPPRFDTNPERLMVRSWGQVGATPLSVDTDAQVAGLLGVLDYYDGTWALLPDAATPPTVAGGRLPEAVNDAAYDEVTVGSFNLLRLFDEVADGNGATTLTPEALDKRLAKAAATICDYLKTPDVLGVMEVENARVLQLLSDRVDATCASTPGYVPYLEPGNDVGGINVGFLVSTRPVDGGAARVEVLEVAQFGKDATLANPDGSTSLLNDRPPLRLRARIHQDGADSYPLTVIVNHLRSLNGIDDVGSGSAGWATGGDRVRAKRGAQAAYLAGLVEQMQQADPGERIVLVGDFNAFEVNDGYVDVMGIVRGDAAPADQVLAWVPSPLTTPLVDGSQLIADPQERYSYVFAGNAQTLDHVLVNEALAMDAGMLRVDHPRVNADFGVDNFDDASIAVRSSDHDPVRLSIAVPAFARADLSIQASADASTARVGDTVRFEATAANSGPGVAGSAAVAFVFDALLVPAPATVPAGWTCGAPEQDADTTTLTCTTAAFEVGAQARFAIDAIVPVASAGDALRFGAAVRSQQRDPANGDNQAGLAIPVAAQGSADLSVRLLGAAHATRGNAIATFLVPVRNAGPDDAEGTTLVVEGNTSARRAAIAAPRGWTCAPLADTATGFRAECRHPGALPRRIQWLAFAVVVAGTSPPGQVLHFSAEVDADTPDPDRGNNRDTLDVRIGHRGR
;
A
#
# COMPACT_ATOMS: atom_id res chain seq x y z
N MET A 1 57.37 20.32 2.27
CA MET A 1 58.77 19.96 1.94
C MET A 1 58.84 19.60 0.47
N ALA A 2 59.78 20.21 -0.26
CA ALA A 2 60.09 20.03 -1.69
C ALA A 2 60.52 18.57 -2.00
N PHE A 3 60.39 17.99 -3.20
CA PHE A 3 60.88 18.37 -4.54
C PHE A 3 59.95 17.75 -5.61
N ALA A 4 59.40 18.48 -6.58
CA ALA A 4 59.99 18.96 -7.85
C ALA A 4 60.04 17.90 -8.98
N THR A 5 59.16 18.04 -9.99
CA THR A 5 59.46 18.41 -11.41
C THR A 5 59.77 17.20 -12.30
N THR A 6 59.27 16.99 -13.53
CA THR A 6 58.84 17.81 -14.69
C THR A 6 57.94 16.90 -15.57
N GLY A 7 56.88 17.26 -16.28
CA GLY A 7 56.56 18.50 -16.99
C GLY A 7 56.84 18.34 -18.50
N LYS A 8 55.82 18.11 -19.34
CA LYS A 8 55.30 19.12 -20.31
C LYS A 8 54.34 18.53 -21.37
N ARG A 9 53.30 19.34 -21.56
CA ARG A 9 52.21 19.31 -22.53
C ARG A 9 52.62 19.81 -23.93
N ALA A 10 51.85 19.32 -24.91
CA ALA A 10 51.12 20.08 -25.94
C ALA A 10 51.70 20.29 -27.36
N MET A 11 50.82 19.93 -28.32
CA MET A 11 50.23 20.74 -29.40
C MET A 11 50.60 20.45 -30.88
N ARG A 12 49.53 20.12 -31.63
CA ARG A 12 49.12 20.58 -32.98
C ARG A 12 49.81 20.01 -34.24
N ASP A 13 49.06 19.17 -34.98
CA ASP A 13 48.53 19.30 -36.38
C ASP A 13 49.13 20.36 -37.33
N PRO A 14 48.98 20.32 -38.70
CA PRO A 14 48.34 19.34 -39.61
C PRO A 14 49.04 19.16 -41.03
N TYR A 15 48.38 18.40 -41.94
CA TYR A 15 48.38 18.50 -43.43
C TYR A 15 49.37 17.72 -44.37
N ARG A 16 48.77 16.73 -45.07
CA ARG A 16 48.68 16.49 -46.55
C ARG A 16 49.79 15.79 -47.38
N ARG A 17 49.28 14.84 -48.20
CA ARG A 17 49.64 14.42 -49.59
C ARG A 17 50.87 13.48 -49.71
N SER A 18 50.90 12.38 -50.47
CA SER A 18 50.04 11.83 -51.54
C SER A 18 50.38 10.35 -51.79
N THR A 19 49.38 9.57 -52.22
CA THR A 19 49.38 8.36 -53.08
C THR A 19 50.71 7.75 -53.56
N ALA A 20 50.88 6.43 -53.37
CA ALA A 20 51.05 5.45 -54.46
C ALA A 20 51.19 3.99 -53.95
N ILE A 21 50.20 3.17 -54.30
CA ILE A 21 50.20 1.75 -54.68
C ILE A 21 51.52 0.97 -54.52
N LEU A 22 51.49 -0.08 -53.70
CA LEU A 22 52.18 -1.34 -54.02
C LEU A 22 51.36 -2.52 -53.45
N LEU A 23 50.85 -3.37 -54.36
CA LEU A 23 50.38 -4.71 -54.04
C LEU A 23 51.54 -5.49 -53.39
N LEU A 24 51.37 -5.95 -52.16
CA LEU A 24 52.01 -7.17 -51.69
C LEU A 24 50.93 -8.10 -51.15
N LEU A 25 50.67 -9.18 -51.88
CA LEU A 25 50.11 -10.40 -51.31
C LEU A 25 51.02 -10.83 -50.16
N ALA A 26 50.61 -10.55 -48.93
CA ALA A 26 51.09 -11.28 -47.77
C ALA A 26 50.18 -12.49 -47.61
N THR A 27 50.54 -13.59 -48.27
CA THR A 27 50.17 -14.91 -47.80
C THR A 27 50.72 -15.06 -46.38
N LEU A 28 49.90 -14.79 -45.35
CA LEU A 28 50.13 -15.41 -44.06
C LEU A 28 49.92 -16.91 -44.30
N GLY A 29 51.02 -17.61 -44.55
CA GLY A 29 51.05 -19.03 -44.30
C GLY A 29 50.75 -19.22 -42.82
N LEU A 30 49.52 -19.62 -42.51
CA LEU A 30 49.26 -20.38 -41.30
C LEU A 30 50.28 -21.52 -41.31
N ALA A 31 51.24 -21.45 -40.39
CA ALA A 31 52.03 -22.61 -40.04
C ALA A 31 51.05 -23.57 -39.39
N THR A 32 50.44 -24.45 -40.19
CA THR A 32 49.73 -25.62 -39.69
C THR A 32 50.78 -26.45 -38.97
N HIS A 33 50.71 -26.49 -37.63
CA HIS A 33 51.44 -27.48 -36.87
C HIS A 33 50.89 -28.84 -37.33
N ALA A 34 51.80 -29.76 -37.67
CA ALA A 34 51.39 -31.09 -38.08
C ALA A 34 51.02 -31.85 -36.81
N ASN A 35 49.74 -31.89 -36.48
CA ASN A 35 49.22 -32.61 -35.30
C ASN A 35 49.67 -34.08 -35.32
N ALA A 36 49.88 -34.64 -34.14
CA ALA A 36 50.26 -36.04 -34.01
C ALA A 36 49.14 -36.95 -34.51
N GLN A 37 49.50 -37.98 -35.28
CA GLN A 37 48.50 -38.93 -35.78
C GLN A 37 47.88 -39.77 -34.65
N VAL A 38 48.66 -40.13 -33.63
CA VAL A 38 48.18 -40.84 -32.44
C VAL A 38 48.39 -39.95 -31.24
N VAL A 39 47.32 -39.72 -30.49
CA VAL A 39 47.29 -38.85 -29.31
C VAL A 39 46.75 -39.62 -28.11
N VAL A 40 47.07 -39.17 -26.90
CA VAL A 40 46.44 -39.55 -25.64
C VAL A 40 45.04 -38.95 -25.63
N SER A 41 44.01 -39.79 -25.63
CA SER A 41 42.61 -39.36 -25.58
C SER A 41 42.07 -39.28 -24.16
N GLN A 42 42.56 -40.12 -23.24
CA GLN A 42 42.16 -40.08 -21.83
C GLN A 42 43.29 -40.44 -20.87
N VAL A 43 43.28 -39.81 -19.70
CA VAL A 43 44.15 -40.15 -18.56
C VAL A 43 43.32 -40.30 -17.29
N TYR A 44 43.41 -41.46 -16.64
CA TYR A 44 42.71 -41.75 -15.39
C TYR A 44 43.63 -42.44 -14.37
N GLY A 45 43.83 -41.80 -13.22
CA GLY A 45 44.64 -42.32 -12.10
C GLY A 45 43.84 -42.62 -10.82
N GLY A 46 42.52 -42.78 -10.95
CA GLY A 46 41.63 -43.03 -9.81
C GLY A 46 41.40 -44.52 -9.51
N GLY A 47 42.02 -45.43 -10.25
CA GLY A 47 41.71 -46.85 -10.30
C GLY A 47 41.76 -47.53 -8.93
N GLY A 48 40.63 -48.07 -8.50
CA GLY A 48 40.52 -48.79 -7.24
C GLY A 48 40.74 -47.93 -5.99
N ASN A 49 40.69 -46.59 -6.10
CA ASN A 49 40.60 -45.69 -4.94
C ASN A 49 39.18 -45.65 -4.37
N SER A 50 39.01 -45.13 -3.15
CA SER A 50 37.69 -44.94 -2.55
C SER A 50 36.80 -44.05 -3.44
N GLY A 51 35.59 -44.56 -3.76
CA GLY A 51 34.62 -43.88 -4.62
C GLY A 51 34.81 -44.09 -6.14
N SER A 52 35.87 -44.78 -6.58
CA SER A 52 36.09 -45.06 -8.01
C SER A 52 35.13 -46.12 -8.56
N THR A 53 34.73 -45.97 -9.82
CA THR A 53 33.99 -47.00 -10.57
C THR A 53 34.96 -48.08 -11.07
N TRP A 54 36.07 -47.67 -11.70
CA TRP A 54 37.03 -48.59 -12.32
C TRP A 54 38.08 -49.11 -11.34
N ARG A 55 38.45 -50.39 -11.45
CA ARG A 55 39.47 -51.01 -10.58
C ARG A 55 40.92 -50.62 -10.90
N ASN A 56 41.17 -50.18 -12.13
CA ASN A 56 42.50 -49.94 -12.66
C ASN A 56 42.65 -48.50 -13.15
N ASP A 57 43.85 -47.97 -12.98
CA ASP A 57 44.29 -46.79 -13.72
C ASP A 57 44.36 -47.12 -15.22
N PHE A 58 44.22 -46.11 -16.08
CA PHE A 58 44.41 -46.32 -17.51
C PHE A 58 44.88 -45.05 -18.23
N ILE A 59 45.47 -45.29 -19.40
CA ILE A 59 45.77 -44.29 -20.42
C ILE A 59 45.14 -44.80 -21.72
N GLU A 60 44.35 -43.97 -22.38
CA GLU A 60 43.74 -44.29 -23.68
C GLU A 60 44.40 -43.46 -24.77
N LEU A 61 44.62 -44.08 -25.94
CA LEU A 61 45.11 -43.42 -27.14
C LEU A 61 44.03 -43.41 -28.22
N ARG A 62 44.05 -42.40 -29.10
CA ARG A 62 43.24 -42.32 -30.31
C ARG A 62 44.10 -42.04 -31.54
N ASN A 63 43.76 -42.67 -32.66
CA ASN A 63 44.37 -42.38 -33.95
C ASN A 63 43.50 -41.39 -34.75
N ASN A 64 43.96 -40.15 -34.83
CA ASN A 64 43.26 -39.06 -35.53
C ASN A 64 43.55 -39.07 -37.04
N GLY A 65 44.50 -39.89 -37.50
CA GLY A 65 44.85 -39.96 -38.91
C GLY A 65 44.02 -40.95 -39.73
N PRO A 66 44.07 -40.82 -41.06
CA PRO A 66 43.29 -41.63 -41.98
C PRO A 66 43.85 -43.05 -42.21
N THR A 67 44.97 -43.41 -41.58
CA THR A 67 45.66 -44.70 -41.76
C THR A 67 45.90 -45.40 -40.42
N ALA A 68 45.95 -46.73 -40.42
CA ALA A 68 46.31 -47.47 -39.22
C ALA A 68 47.77 -47.18 -38.82
N VAL A 69 48.04 -47.08 -37.51
CA VAL A 69 49.39 -46.86 -36.96
C VAL A 69 49.84 -48.07 -36.17
N ASP A 70 51.02 -48.61 -36.50
CA ASP A 70 51.69 -49.66 -35.73
C ASP A 70 52.41 -49.04 -34.52
N LEU A 71 52.05 -49.49 -33.33
CA LEU A 71 52.57 -49.04 -32.04
C LEU A 71 53.74 -49.91 -31.54
N THR A 72 54.20 -50.88 -32.33
CA THR A 72 55.35 -51.72 -31.97
C THR A 72 56.59 -50.88 -31.69
N GLY A 73 57.11 -50.97 -30.47
CA GLY A 73 58.27 -50.18 -30.03
C GLY A 73 57.93 -48.80 -29.44
N TRP A 74 56.64 -48.46 -29.34
CA TRP A 74 56.16 -47.27 -28.65
C TRP A 74 55.96 -47.56 -27.15
N SER A 75 55.80 -46.51 -26.36
CA SER A 75 55.44 -46.61 -24.93
C SER A 75 54.55 -45.46 -24.50
N VAL A 76 53.63 -45.73 -23.56
CA VAL A 76 53.09 -44.66 -22.71
C VAL A 76 53.98 -44.57 -21.47
N GLN A 77 54.35 -43.35 -21.10
CA GLN A 77 55.22 -43.09 -19.97
C GLN A 77 54.60 -42.11 -19.00
N TYR A 78 54.92 -42.26 -17.71
CA TYR A 78 54.35 -41.44 -16.64
C TYR A 78 55.43 -40.92 -15.69
N ALA A 79 55.25 -39.69 -15.23
CA ALA A 79 55.98 -39.11 -14.09
C ALA A 79 55.00 -38.31 -13.20
N SER A 80 55.32 -38.17 -11.91
CA SER A 80 54.55 -37.31 -11.02
C SER A 80 54.61 -35.83 -11.45
N SER A 81 53.68 -34.99 -10.97
CA SER A 81 53.54 -33.59 -11.38
C SER A 81 54.85 -32.80 -11.41
N SER A 82 55.73 -32.98 -10.43
CA SER A 82 57.06 -32.38 -10.37
C SER A 82 58.23 -33.34 -10.62
N GLY A 83 57.95 -34.61 -10.89
CA GLY A 83 58.94 -35.67 -11.05
C GLY A 83 59.78 -35.55 -12.31
N SER A 84 60.99 -36.11 -12.27
CA SER A 84 61.95 -36.17 -13.39
C SER A 84 62.34 -37.59 -13.82
N SER A 85 61.80 -38.60 -13.14
CA SER A 85 61.97 -40.02 -13.46
C SER A 85 60.68 -40.57 -14.07
N TRP A 86 60.80 -41.25 -15.20
CA TRP A 86 59.66 -41.74 -15.97
C TRP A 86 59.55 -43.26 -15.90
N GLN A 87 58.34 -43.75 -15.67
CA GLN A 87 57.98 -45.17 -15.78
C GLN A 87 57.34 -45.40 -17.14
N ALA A 88 57.63 -46.53 -17.80
CA ALA A 88 57.16 -46.81 -19.15
C ALA A 88 56.38 -48.13 -19.22
N THR A 89 55.27 -48.13 -19.96
CA THR A 89 54.56 -49.32 -20.40
C THR A 89 54.72 -49.44 -21.91
N ALA A 90 55.31 -50.55 -22.37
CA ALA A 90 55.51 -50.80 -23.79
C ALA A 90 54.17 -51.09 -24.49
N LEU A 91 54.04 -50.61 -25.72
CA LEU A 91 52.88 -50.83 -26.58
C LEU A 91 53.22 -51.82 -27.70
N ALA A 92 52.19 -52.44 -28.27
CA ALA A 92 52.30 -53.36 -29.39
C ALA A 92 51.00 -53.41 -30.21
N GLY A 93 51.06 -53.96 -31.42
CA GLY A 93 49.90 -54.01 -32.30
C GLY A 93 49.63 -52.66 -32.97
N SER A 94 48.42 -52.48 -33.49
CA SER A 94 48.08 -51.29 -34.29
C SER A 94 46.75 -50.67 -33.89
N ILE A 95 46.64 -49.36 -34.04
CA ILE A 95 45.41 -48.60 -33.87
C ILE A 95 44.83 -48.24 -35.25
N ALA A 96 43.58 -48.65 -35.53
CA ALA A 96 42.91 -48.36 -36.81
C ALA A 96 42.62 -46.85 -36.97
N PRO A 97 42.36 -46.33 -38.18
CA PRO A 97 41.95 -44.93 -38.38
C PRO A 97 40.71 -44.61 -37.53
N GLY A 98 40.74 -43.50 -36.77
CA GLY A 98 39.67 -43.10 -35.87
C GLY A 98 39.49 -44.00 -34.63
N GLY A 99 40.20 -45.12 -34.54
CA GLY A 99 40.07 -46.11 -33.47
C GLY A 99 40.81 -45.73 -32.19
N PHE A 100 40.55 -46.50 -31.14
CA PHE A 100 41.09 -46.32 -29.80
C PHE A 100 42.09 -47.43 -29.42
N TYR A 101 42.90 -47.19 -28.39
CA TYR A 101 43.81 -48.17 -27.81
C TYR A 101 43.91 -47.98 -26.29
N LEU A 102 43.45 -48.97 -25.53
CA LEU A 102 43.36 -48.91 -24.08
C LEU A 102 44.57 -49.53 -23.40
N VAL A 103 45.29 -48.74 -22.61
CA VAL A 103 46.41 -49.21 -21.80
C VAL A 103 45.98 -49.29 -20.34
N GLN A 104 45.73 -50.51 -19.86
CA GLN A 104 45.51 -50.76 -18.43
C GLN A 104 46.79 -50.48 -17.65
N GLN A 105 46.68 -49.89 -16.47
CA GLN A 105 47.77 -49.63 -15.55
C GLN A 105 47.50 -50.27 -14.17
N ALA A 106 48.10 -49.75 -13.10
CA ALA A 106 48.01 -50.36 -11.77
C ALA A 106 46.57 -50.56 -11.30
N GLN A 107 46.35 -51.66 -10.57
CA GLN A 107 45.07 -51.96 -9.93
C GLN A 107 45.10 -51.45 -8.48
N GLY A 108 44.05 -50.74 -8.07
CA GLY A 108 43.84 -50.35 -6.67
C GLY A 108 43.09 -51.42 -5.86
N ALA A 109 42.74 -51.08 -4.61
CA ALA A 109 42.07 -52.01 -3.68
C ALA A 109 40.53 -52.02 -3.78
N GLY A 110 39.94 -51.01 -4.42
CA GLY A 110 38.50 -50.78 -4.57
C GLY A 110 38.01 -50.92 -6.02
N GLY A 111 37.00 -50.11 -6.39
CA GLY A 111 36.36 -50.16 -7.71
C GLY A 111 35.24 -51.21 -7.79
N SER A 112 34.23 -50.93 -8.59
CA SER A 112 33.08 -51.81 -8.83
C SER A 112 33.10 -52.49 -10.20
N ALA A 113 33.85 -51.97 -11.17
CA ALA A 113 33.89 -52.44 -12.56
C ALA A 113 35.33 -52.66 -13.08
N ASP A 114 35.50 -53.71 -13.89
CA ASP A 114 36.73 -54.00 -14.64
C ASP A 114 36.73 -53.20 -15.94
N LEU A 115 37.89 -52.72 -16.40
CA LEU A 115 38.01 -52.05 -17.70
C LEU A 115 37.55 -52.97 -18.84
N PRO A 116 37.10 -52.42 -20.00
CA PRO A 116 37.05 -53.17 -21.25
C PRO A 116 38.39 -53.86 -21.51
N THR A 117 38.37 -54.98 -22.25
CA THR A 117 39.59 -55.78 -22.48
C THR A 117 40.71 -54.88 -23.01
N PRO A 118 41.79 -54.65 -22.25
CA PRO A 118 42.79 -53.66 -22.62
C PRO A 118 43.67 -54.19 -23.75
N ASP A 119 44.15 -53.28 -24.59
CA ASP A 119 45.04 -53.57 -25.71
C ASP A 119 46.50 -53.74 -25.24
N ALA A 120 46.87 -53.07 -24.15
CA ALA A 120 48.12 -53.28 -23.44
C ALA A 120 47.93 -53.27 -21.92
N ILE A 121 48.79 -54.00 -21.21
CA ILE A 121 48.77 -54.09 -19.75
C ILE A 121 50.11 -53.59 -19.20
N GLY A 122 50.03 -52.54 -18.41
CA GLY A 122 51.10 -51.99 -17.58
C GLY A 122 50.79 -52.10 -16.09
N THR A 123 51.71 -51.60 -15.29
CA THR A 123 51.62 -51.60 -13.82
C THR A 123 51.99 -50.26 -13.21
N ILE A 124 51.94 -49.18 -13.98
CA ILE A 124 52.28 -47.84 -13.51
C ILE A 124 51.17 -47.39 -12.55
N THR A 125 51.54 -46.84 -11.39
CA THR A 125 50.58 -46.19 -10.50
C THR A 125 50.47 -44.72 -10.89
N LEU A 126 49.30 -44.30 -11.38
CA LEU A 126 49.03 -42.92 -11.74
C LEU A 126 48.51 -42.15 -10.51
N SER A 127 48.73 -40.84 -10.49
CA SER A 127 48.08 -39.99 -9.49
C SER A 127 46.63 -39.76 -9.87
N SER A 128 45.72 -39.81 -8.90
CA SER A 128 44.30 -39.48 -9.12
C SER A 128 44.04 -37.99 -9.29
N SER A 129 45.05 -37.13 -9.17
CA SER A 129 44.87 -35.68 -9.18
C SER A 129 45.88 -34.90 -10.02
N ASN A 130 47.16 -35.28 -10.00
CA ASN A 130 48.22 -34.48 -10.63
C ASN A 130 49.38 -35.34 -11.17
N GLY A 131 49.73 -35.19 -12.45
CA GLY A 131 50.78 -36.00 -13.08
C GLY A 131 51.05 -35.61 -14.52
N LYS A 132 51.94 -36.38 -15.16
CA LYS A 132 52.35 -36.17 -16.56
C LYS A 132 52.37 -37.50 -17.29
N VAL A 133 51.77 -37.55 -18.47
CA VAL A 133 51.78 -38.70 -19.38
C VAL A 133 52.43 -38.27 -20.70
N ALA A 134 53.31 -39.11 -21.23
CA ALA A 134 53.91 -38.91 -22.55
C ALA A 134 53.70 -40.16 -23.40
N LEU A 135 53.24 -39.97 -24.64
CA LEU A 135 53.29 -40.99 -25.67
C LEU A 135 54.63 -40.88 -26.39
N VAL A 136 55.38 -41.98 -26.47
CA VAL A 136 56.76 -41.97 -26.97
C VAL A 136 56.94 -43.05 -28.04
N ASN A 137 57.42 -42.65 -29.22
CA ASN A 137 57.74 -43.54 -30.34
C ASN A 137 59.24 -43.84 -30.35
N GLY A 138 59.61 -45.02 -29.84
CA GLY A 138 61.00 -45.44 -29.68
C GLY A 138 61.73 -44.76 -28.51
N GLY A 139 63.00 -45.09 -28.32
CA GLY A 139 63.77 -44.63 -27.16
C GLY A 139 63.42 -45.37 -25.85
N GLY A 140 64.24 -45.19 -24.82
CA GLY A 140 63.99 -45.73 -23.48
C GLY A 140 63.04 -44.85 -22.66
N ALA A 141 63.01 -45.07 -21.34
CA ALA A 141 62.31 -44.16 -20.44
C ALA A 141 62.88 -42.73 -20.54
N LEU A 142 61.99 -41.74 -20.59
CA LEU A 142 62.34 -40.32 -20.62
C LEU A 142 63.06 -39.92 -19.32
N SER A 143 63.76 -38.78 -19.37
CA SER A 143 64.44 -38.20 -18.21
C SER A 143 64.25 -36.69 -18.17
N GLY A 144 64.22 -36.12 -16.97
CA GLY A 144 64.05 -34.68 -16.77
C GLY A 144 62.60 -34.29 -16.44
N SER A 145 62.42 -33.08 -15.94
CA SER A 145 61.13 -32.58 -15.44
C SER A 145 60.17 -32.17 -16.56
N CYS A 146 60.69 -31.73 -17.71
CA CYS A 146 59.89 -31.32 -18.86
C CYS A 146 60.59 -31.69 -20.18
N PRO A 147 60.41 -32.92 -20.68
CA PRO A 147 61.09 -33.41 -21.89
C PRO A 147 60.39 -32.99 -23.20
N LEU A 148 59.57 -31.94 -23.18
CA LEU A 148 58.93 -31.39 -24.38
C LEU A 148 59.99 -30.98 -25.40
N GLY A 149 59.79 -31.36 -26.67
CA GLY A 149 60.74 -31.14 -27.77
C GLY A 149 61.76 -32.26 -28.00
N GLY A 150 61.70 -33.36 -27.24
CA GLY A 150 62.44 -34.58 -27.56
C GLY A 150 61.91 -35.23 -28.83
N ALA A 151 62.79 -35.60 -29.78
CA ALA A 151 62.41 -36.12 -31.10
C ALA A 151 61.58 -37.43 -31.09
N THR A 152 61.45 -38.09 -29.94
CA THR A 152 60.68 -39.33 -29.75
C THR A 152 59.36 -39.12 -29.02
N VAL A 153 59.10 -37.94 -28.44
CA VAL A 153 57.81 -37.62 -27.80
C VAL A 153 56.81 -37.30 -28.90
N VAL A 154 55.70 -38.04 -28.92
CA VAL A 154 54.64 -37.92 -29.93
C VAL A 154 53.49 -37.04 -29.43
N ASP A 155 53.10 -37.20 -28.17
CA ASP A 155 52.05 -36.42 -27.51
C ASP A 155 52.34 -36.36 -26.00
N PHE A 156 51.90 -35.30 -25.32
CA PHE A 156 52.22 -35.06 -23.92
C PHE A 156 51.07 -34.37 -23.17
N VAL A 157 50.61 -35.01 -22.10
CA VAL A 157 49.52 -34.50 -21.25
C VAL A 157 50.02 -34.24 -19.84
N GLY A 158 50.03 -32.98 -19.43
CA GLY A 158 50.15 -32.59 -18.02
C GLY A 158 48.77 -32.30 -17.43
N PHE A 159 48.45 -32.91 -16.29
CA PHE A 159 47.16 -32.74 -15.63
C PHE A 159 47.29 -32.22 -14.19
N GLY A 160 46.35 -31.37 -13.80
CA GLY A 160 46.35 -30.68 -12.50
C GLY A 160 47.52 -29.70 -12.39
N SER A 161 48.31 -29.84 -11.32
CA SER A 161 49.47 -28.99 -11.02
C SER A 161 50.78 -29.44 -11.69
N ALA A 162 50.68 -30.16 -12.81
CA ALA A 162 51.86 -30.62 -13.55
C ALA A 162 52.79 -29.45 -13.93
N ASN A 163 54.09 -29.60 -13.69
CA ASN A 163 55.07 -28.56 -14.00
C ASN A 163 55.55 -28.56 -15.47
N CYS A 164 54.89 -29.36 -16.31
CA CYS A 164 55.13 -29.50 -17.73
C CYS A 164 53.85 -30.01 -18.38
N PHE A 165 53.48 -29.43 -19.51
CA PHE A 165 52.26 -29.68 -20.28
C PHE A 165 52.44 -29.02 -21.66
N GLU A 166 51.67 -29.45 -22.65
CA GLU A 166 51.64 -28.77 -23.96
C GLU A 166 50.75 -27.52 -23.89
N GLY A 167 51.15 -26.48 -24.62
CA GLY A 167 50.44 -25.21 -24.71
C GLY A 167 50.44 -24.34 -23.46
N SER A 168 49.31 -23.68 -23.20
CA SER A 168 49.20 -22.56 -22.27
C SER A 168 48.91 -22.95 -20.82
N ALA A 169 48.29 -24.11 -20.60
CA ALA A 169 47.99 -24.65 -19.26
C ALA A 169 47.91 -26.19 -19.24
N ALA A 170 48.09 -26.79 -18.07
CA ALA A 170 47.73 -28.19 -17.83
C ALA A 170 46.21 -28.38 -17.86
N THR A 171 45.75 -29.63 -18.02
CA THR A 171 44.33 -29.95 -17.86
C THR A 171 43.85 -29.64 -16.43
N PRO A 172 42.53 -29.47 -16.19
CA PRO A 172 42.00 -29.33 -14.83
C PRO A 172 42.41 -30.50 -13.91
N ALA A 173 42.52 -30.22 -12.60
CA ALA A 173 42.88 -31.24 -11.62
C ALA A 173 41.83 -32.35 -11.51
N LEU A 174 42.29 -33.60 -11.47
CA LEU A 174 41.44 -34.78 -11.45
C LEU A 174 41.10 -35.22 -10.01
N ASN A 175 40.21 -36.20 -9.88
CA ASN A 175 39.96 -36.91 -8.63
C ASN A 175 39.65 -38.41 -8.89
N ASN A 176 39.32 -39.15 -7.83
CA ASN A 176 39.04 -40.60 -7.92
C ASN A 176 37.89 -40.97 -8.89
N THR A 177 37.01 -40.03 -9.25
CA THR A 177 35.84 -40.25 -10.12
C THR A 177 35.94 -39.54 -11.47
N SER A 178 37.08 -38.93 -11.81
CA SER A 178 37.23 -38.17 -13.05
C SER A 178 38.52 -38.46 -13.80
N ALA A 179 38.46 -38.36 -15.12
CA ALA A 179 39.58 -38.44 -16.06
C ALA A 179 39.80 -37.10 -16.75
N ALA A 180 41.01 -36.89 -17.27
CA ALA A 180 41.22 -35.89 -18.31
C ALA A 180 40.74 -36.51 -19.63
N LEU A 181 39.76 -35.86 -20.28
CA LEU A 181 39.15 -36.29 -21.53
C LEU A 181 39.49 -35.30 -22.63
N ARG A 182 40.16 -35.76 -23.69
CA ARG A 182 40.44 -34.92 -24.86
C ARG A 182 39.16 -34.67 -25.65
N ASN A 183 38.94 -33.42 -26.06
CA ASN A 183 37.75 -32.91 -26.72
C ASN A 183 37.53 -33.58 -28.09
N GLY A 184 36.30 -33.48 -28.62
CA GLY A 184 35.91 -34.17 -29.86
C GLY A 184 36.07 -35.68 -29.77
N ASP A 185 35.83 -36.23 -28.58
CA ASP A 185 35.98 -37.65 -28.26
C ASP A 185 37.42 -38.19 -28.38
N GLY A 186 38.41 -37.31 -28.23
CA GLY A 186 39.83 -37.61 -28.44
C GLY A 186 40.43 -37.11 -29.75
N SER A 187 39.63 -36.50 -30.63
CA SER A 187 40.09 -36.05 -31.95
C SER A 187 40.66 -34.63 -32.01
N VAL A 188 40.38 -33.80 -31.00
CA VAL A 188 40.85 -32.41 -30.96
C VAL A 188 42.25 -32.37 -30.36
N ASP A 189 43.21 -31.95 -31.17
CA ASP A 189 44.62 -31.79 -30.79
C ASP A 189 45.14 -30.49 -31.37
N THR A 190 45.31 -29.49 -30.51
CA THR A 190 45.82 -28.15 -30.85
C THR A 190 47.22 -27.91 -30.28
N ASP A 191 47.87 -28.97 -29.77
CA ASP A 191 49.10 -28.91 -28.96
C ASP A 191 48.93 -28.00 -27.71
N ASP A 192 47.71 -27.87 -27.17
CA ASP A 192 47.42 -27.11 -25.94
C ASP A 192 46.49 -27.90 -25.01
N ASN A 193 47.08 -28.47 -23.95
CA ASN A 193 46.36 -29.30 -22.98
C ASN A 193 45.20 -28.54 -22.30
N GLY A 194 45.30 -27.22 -22.13
CA GLY A 194 44.25 -26.40 -21.50
C GLY A 194 43.04 -26.16 -22.40
N SER A 195 43.23 -26.21 -23.73
CA SER A 195 42.17 -26.09 -24.73
C SER A 195 41.61 -27.45 -25.17
N ASP A 196 42.46 -28.48 -25.12
CA ASP A 196 42.14 -29.80 -25.68
C ASP A 196 41.47 -30.73 -24.67
N PHE A 197 41.59 -30.51 -23.37
CA PHE A 197 41.07 -31.45 -22.36
C PHE A 197 40.08 -30.82 -21.39
N ALA A 198 38.98 -31.54 -21.15
CA ALA A 198 38.04 -31.28 -20.06
C ALA A 198 38.17 -32.36 -18.97
N ARG A 199 37.70 -32.03 -17.76
CA ARG A 199 37.54 -33.02 -16.69
C ARG A 199 36.15 -33.64 -16.78
N GLY A 200 36.06 -34.95 -16.89
CA GLY A 200 34.77 -35.66 -16.97
C GLY A 200 34.81 -37.06 -16.36
N THR A 201 33.69 -37.78 -16.45
CA THR A 201 33.61 -39.19 -16.01
C THR A 201 34.44 -40.07 -16.94
N PRO A 202 35.28 -41.00 -16.45
CA PRO A 202 36.12 -41.84 -17.29
C PRO A 202 35.30 -42.81 -18.14
N ASP A 203 35.57 -42.85 -19.45
CA ASP A 203 34.90 -43.70 -20.44
C ASP A 203 35.93 -44.50 -21.28
N PRO A 204 36.55 -45.56 -20.70
CA PRO A 204 37.64 -46.27 -21.33
C PRO A 204 37.18 -47.07 -22.56
N ARG A 205 37.91 -46.98 -23.67
CA ARG A 205 37.63 -47.67 -24.94
C ARG A 205 38.88 -48.33 -25.50
N ASN A 206 38.70 -49.58 -25.93
CA ASN A 206 39.75 -50.38 -26.56
C ASN A 206 39.64 -50.36 -28.08
N SER A 207 40.52 -51.09 -28.76
CA SER A 207 40.52 -51.22 -30.23
C SER A 207 39.27 -51.85 -30.85
N GLY A 208 38.36 -52.41 -30.04
CA GLY A 208 37.08 -52.94 -30.48
C GLY A 208 35.92 -51.93 -30.46
N ALA A 209 36.13 -50.72 -29.92
CA ALA A 209 35.13 -49.66 -29.94
C ALA A 209 34.99 -49.06 -31.34
N GLU A 210 33.76 -48.90 -31.82
CA GLU A 210 33.50 -48.18 -33.07
C GLU A 210 33.84 -46.69 -32.88
N PRO A 211 34.52 -46.03 -33.85
CA PRO A 211 34.70 -44.59 -33.82
C PRO A 211 33.33 -43.89 -33.78
N PRO A 212 33.17 -42.78 -33.05
CA PRO A 212 31.94 -41.99 -33.14
C PRO A 212 31.71 -41.52 -34.59
N ASP A 213 30.43 -41.44 -34.99
CA ASP A 213 30.05 -40.83 -36.26
C ASP A 213 30.59 -39.39 -36.35
N PRO A 214 30.98 -38.91 -37.54
CA PRO A 214 31.38 -37.52 -37.70
C PRO A 214 30.22 -36.60 -37.27
N PRO A 215 30.50 -35.44 -36.65
CA PRO A 215 29.45 -34.52 -36.25
C PRO A 215 28.61 -34.15 -37.48
N GLU A 216 27.29 -34.21 -37.32
CA GLU A 216 26.37 -33.81 -38.39
C GLU A 216 26.65 -32.35 -38.77
N PRO A 217 26.64 -32.00 -40.06
CA PRO A 217 26.86 -30.62 -40.47
C PRO A 217 25.73 -29.73 -39.93
N PRO A 218 26.03 -28.48 -39.52
CA PRO A 218 25.02 -27.54 -39.07
C PRO A 218 23.90 -27.36 -40.10
N VAL A 219 22.64 -27.40 -39.64
CA VAL A 219 21.46 -27.31 -40.50
C VAL A 219 21.09 -25.84 -40.72
N ALA A 220 20.96 -25.41 -41.98
CA ALA A 220 20.50 -24.06 -42.29
C ALA A 220 18.99 -23.93 -42.03
N LEU A 221 18.60 -23.03 -41.11
CA LEU A 221 17.22 -22.81 -40.68
C LEU A 221 16.92 -21.31 -40.55
N SER A 222 15.66 -20.92 -40.78
CA SER A 222 15.19 -19.59 -40.35
C SER A 222 15.09 -19.54 -38.83
N ILE A 223 15.07 -18.33 -38.27
CA ILE A 223 14.90 -18.14 -36.82
C ILE A 223 13.55 -18.73 -36.36
N ALA A 224 12.47 -18.47 -37.08
CA ALA A 224 11.15 -19.06 -36.81
C ALA A 224 11.12 -20.60 -36.83
N GLN A 225 11.93 -21.25 -37.68
CA GLN A 225 12.06 -22.71 -37.67
C GLN A 225 12.80 -23.22 -36.43
N ILE A 226 13.81 -22.48 -35.97
CA ILE A 226 14.55 -22.80 -34.74
C ILE A 226 13.62 -22.63 -33.54
N GLN A 227 12.89 -21.53 -33.44
CA GLN A 227 11.95 -21.29 -32.35
C GLN A 227 10.79 -22.30 -32.36
N GLY A 228 10.13 -22.47 -33.51
CA GLY A 228 8.92 -23.27 -33.61
C GLY A 228 7.72 -22.61 -32.90
N SER A 229 6.60 -23.34 -32.84
CA SER A 229 5.32 -22.82 -32.31
C SER A 229 4.98 -23.34 -30.91
N GLY A 230 5.95 -23.94 -30.22
CA GLY A 230 5.80 -24.54 -28.89
C GLY A 230 6.71 -23.83 -27.88
N LEU A 231 6.68 -24.30 -26.62
CA LEU A 231 7.51 -23.76 -25.53
C LEU A 231 8.98 -24.25 -25.56
N ALA A 232 9.36 -24.98 -26.61
CA ALA A 232 10.69 -25.54 -26.77
C ALA A 232 10.95 -25.74 -28.26
N SER A 233 12.19 -25.48 -28.65
CA SER A 233 12.68 -25.65 -30.00
C SER A 233 12.55 -27.11 -30.47
N PRO A 234 12.05 -27.34 -31.71
CA PRO A 234 12.14 -28.65 -32.36
C PRO A 234 13.57 -29.04 -32.75
N TYR A 235 14.55 -28.16 -32.55
CA TYR A 235 15.96 -28.33 -32.90
C TYR A 235 16.90 -28.23 -31.69
N ALA A 236 16.40 -28.34 -30.46
CA ALA A 236 17.23 -28.42 -29.26
C ALA A 236 18.36 -29.46 -29.42
N ASP A 237 19.55 -29.12 -28.91
CA ASP A 237 20.80 -29.87 -29.01
C ASP A 237 21.36 -30.06 -30.44
N ARG A 238 20.78 -29.40 -31.45
CA ARG A 238 21.28 -29.44 -32.83
C ARG A 238 22.11 -28.22 -33.17
N ASP A 239 23.15 -28.43 -33.98
CA ASP A 239 23.91 -27.35 -34.59
C ASP A 239 23.14 -26.77 -35.79
N VAL A 240 22.99 -25.46 -35.81
CA VAL A 240 22.22 -24.72 -36.82
C VAL A 240 23.03 -23.57 -37.40
N VAL A 241 22.64 -23.15 -38.60
CA VAL A 241 23.10 -21.91 -39.23
C VAL A 241 21.90 -21.03 -39.51
N THR A 242 21.92 -19.81 -39.00
CA THR A 242 20.84 -18.84 -39.23
C THR A 242 21.39 -17.43 -39.47
N GLU A 243 20.55 -16.53 -39.99
CA GLU A 243 20.90 -15.13 -40.25
C GLU A 243 19.84 -14.20 -39.67
N GLY A 244 20.27 -13.07 -39.10
CA GLY A 244 19.36 -12.05 -38.56
C GLY A 244 20.04 -10.70 -38.37
N VAL A 245 19.24 -9.67 -38.12
CA VAL A 245 19.71 -8.33 -37.76
C VAL A 245 19.83 -8.24 -36.25
N VAL A 246 20.96 -7.78 -35.74
CA VAL A 246 21.20 -7.55 -34.32
C VAL A 246 20.29 -6.41 -33.83
N THR A 247 19.36 -6.72 -32.93
CA THR A 247 18.34 -5.79 -32.44
C THR A 247 18.69 -5.18 -31.08
N ALA A 248 19.40 -5.92 -30.23
CA ALA A 248 19.81 -5.47 -28.90
C ALA A 248 21.10 -6.16 -28.44
N LEU A 249 21.90 -5.47 -27.62
CA LEU A 249 23.07 -6.03 -26.95
C LEU A 249 22.76 -6.18 -25.46
N LYS A 250 22.55 -7.40 -24.98
CA LYS A 250 22.21 -7.69 -23.57
C LYS A 250 23.45 -7.44 -22.70
N PHE A 251 23.27 -6.74 -21.58
CA PHE A 251 24.35 -6.51 -20.64
C PHE A 251 24.88 -7.87 -20.11
N ASN A 252 26.19 -8.11 -20.25
CA ASN A 252 26.96 -9.29 -19.82
C ASN A 252 26.80 -10.63 -20.57
N ASP A 253 25.70 -10.88 -21.29
CA ASP A 253 25.38 -12.28 -21.65
C ASP A 253 25.22 -12.58 -23.16
N GLY A 254 25.10 -11.57 -24.03
CA GLY A 254 24.92 -11.83 -25.47
C GLY A 254 24.23 -10.74 -26.26
N PHE A 255 23.61 -11.11 -27.38
CA PHE A 255 22.84 -10.19 -28.23
C PHE A 255 21.64 -10.89 -28.86
N PHE A 256 20.63 -10.11 -29.24
CA PHE A 256 19.43 -10.61 -29.91
C PHE A 256 19.58 -10.40 -31.42
N ILE A 257 19.16 -11.39 -32.21
CA ILE A 257 18.99 -11.25 -33.66
C ILE A 257 17.53 -11.49 -34.03
N GLN A 258 17.04 -10.75 -35.03
CA GLN A 258 15.70 -10.93 -35.56
C GLN A 258 15.73 -10.97 -37.09
N SER A 259 14.89 -11.81 -37.71
CA SER A 259 14.70 -11.90 -39.15
C SER A 259 14.43 -10.50 -39.73
N ALA A 260 15.09 -10.15 -40.83
CA ALA A 260 14.86 -8.87 -41.51
C ALA A 260 13.47 -8.78 -42.16
N SER A 261 12.82 -9.92 -42.37
CA SER A 261 11.46 -10.05 -42.88
C SER A 261 10.72 -11.04 -41.99
N ASP A 262 9.57 -10.59 -41.49
CA ASP A 262 8.59 -11.41 -40.78
C ASP A 262 8.16 -12.60 -41.65
N ASP A 263 8.09 -13.79 -41.08
CA ASP A 263 7.65 -15.01 -41.77
C ASP A 263 6.13 -15.07 -41.98
N GLY A 264 5.40 -14.21 -41.27
CA GLY A 264 3.95 -14.03 -41.35
C GLY A 264 3.14 -15.00 -40.49
N ASP A 265 3.78 -15.82 -39.65
CA ASP A 265 3.11 -16.73 -38.72
C ASP A 265 3.13 -16.16 -37.29
N PRO A 266 1.98 -15.71 -36.76
CA PRO A 266 1.93 -15.16 -35.40
C PRO A 266 2.16 -16.21 -34.29
N ALA A 267 2.32 -17.49 -34.64
CA ALA A 267 2.59 -18.57 -33.70
C ALA A 267 4.09 -18.81 -33.47
N THR A 268 5.00 -18.19 -34.21
CA THR A 268 6.44 -18.42 -34.12
C THR A 268 7.22 -17.12 -33.97
N SER A 269 8.26 -17.12 -33.13
CA SER A 269 9.14 -15.96 -33.01
C SER A 269 10.14 -15.88 -34.17
N ASP A 270 10.28 -14.69 -34.73
CA ASP A 270 11.30 -14.36 -35.73
C ASP A 270 12.63 -13.89 -35.11
N ALA A 271 12.75 -13.94 -33.79
CA ALA A 271 13.94 -13.52 -33.07
C ALA A 271 14.48 -14.63 -32.17
N ILE A 272 15.78 -14.56 -31.87
CA ILE A 272 16.45 -15.51 -31.00
C ILE A 272 17.62 -14.84 -30.27
N PHE A 273 17.86 -15.26 -29.04
CA PHE A 273 18.99 -14.81 -28.25
C PHE A 273 20.26 -15.60 -28.59
N VAL A 274 21.39 -14.90 -28.75
CA VAL A 274 22.70 -15.49 -29.01
C VAL A 274 23.58 -15.28 -27.78
N TYR A 275 23.83 -16.36 -27.05
CA TYR A 275 24.60 -16.35 -25.81
C TYR A 275 26.11 -16.40 -26.09
N THR A 276 26.87 -15.45 -25.54
CA THR A 276 28.33 -15.32 -25.77
C THR A 276 29.17 -15.42 -24.49
N ALA A 277 28.56 -15.79 -23.35
CA ALA A 277 29.18 -15.87 -22.01
C ALA A 277 29.84 -14.58 -21.48
N SER A 278 29.82 -13.50 -22.26
CA SER A 278 30.36 -12.19 -21.95
C SER A 278 29.71 -11.14 -22.84
N ALA A 279 29.76 -9.87 -22.42
CA ALA A 279 29.20 -8.76 -23.19
C ALA A 279 29.83 -8.68 -24.60
N PRO A 280 29.05 -8.55 -25.67
CA PRO A 280 29.52 -8.70 -27.06
C PRO A 280 30.31 -7.49 -27.60
N GLY A 281 30.83 -6.60 -26.75
CA GLY A 281 31.26 -5.22 -27.04
C GLY A 281 32.38 -5.01 -28.07
N ALA A 282 32.84 -6.07 -28.76
CA ALA A 282 33.75 -6.00 -29.90
C ALA A 282 33.37 -6.94 -31.07
N ILE A 283 32.30 -7.73 -30.96
CA ILE A 283 31.92 -8.78 -31.93
C ILE A 283 30.86 -8.27 -32.93
N VAL A 284 29.85 -7.53 -32.45
CA VAL A 284 28.71 -7.04 -33.25
C VAL A 284 28.18 -5.70 -32.73
N ALA A 285 27.46 -4.96 -33.57
CA ALA A 285 26.71 -3.76 -33.22
C ALA A 285 25.22 -3.87 -33.59
N VAL A 286 24.35 -3.13 -32.89
CA VAL A 286 22.93 -3.01 -33.26
C VAL A 286 22.80 -2.50 -34.70
N GLY A 287 21.97 -3.18 -35.50
CA GLY A 287 21.81 -2.94 -36.93
C GLY A 287 22.79 -3.70 -37.83
N ASP A 288 23.69 -4.53 -37.27
CA ASP A 288 24.46 -5.49 -38.06
C ASP A 288 23.59 -6.67 -38.49
N ARG A 289 23.70 -7.11 -39.74
CA ARG A 289 23.19 -8.42 -40.15
C ARG A 289 24.31 -9.44 -40.01
N VAL A 290 24.05 -10.50 -39.26
CA VAL A 290 25.02 -11.54 -38.95
C VAL A 290 24.54 -12.90 -39.42
N LYS A 291 25.49 -13.78 -39.73
CA LYS A 291 25.29 -15.21 -39.84
C LYS A 291 25.85 -15.87 -38.60
N VAL A 292 25.05 -16.70 -37.94
CA VAL A 292 25.40 -17.39 -36.70
C VAL A 292 25.39 -18.89 -36.96
N THR A 293 26.49 -19.55 -36.62
CA THR A 293 26.56 -21.02 -36.51
C THR A 293 26.70 -21.39 -35.05
N ALA A 294 25.75 -22.13 -34.49
CA ALA A 294 25.65 -22.35 -33.04
C ALA A 294 24.81 -23.60 -32.73
N THR A 295 24.88 -24.07 -31.49
CA THR A 295 23.99 -25.13 -30.98
C THR A 295 22.73 -24.50 -30.37
N VAL A 296 21.56 -25.05 -30.65
CA VAL A 296 20.30 -24.63 -30.02
C VAL A 296 20.19 -25.22 -28.61
N SER A 297 19.86 -24.40 -27.62
CA SER A 297 19.71 -24.80 -26.23
C SER A 297 18.40 -24.27 -25.65
N GLU A 298 17.74 -25.09 -24.83
CA GLU A 298 16.65 -24.66 -23.95
C GLU A 298 17.24 -24.29 -22.60
N PHE A 299 17.17 -23.01 -22.22
CA PHE A 299 17.80 -22.51 -21.01
C PHE A 299 16.80 -22.18 -19.91
N THR A 300 16.96 -22.86 -18.77
CA THR A 300 16.34 -22.50 -17.48
C THR A 300 17.46 -22.31 -16.45
N PRO A 301 17.60 -21.13 -15.82
CA PRO A 301 18.59 -20.93 -14.78
C PRO A 301 18.39 -21.92 -13.62
N SER A 302 19.45 -22.62 -13.22
CA SER A 302 19.37 -23.57 -12.10
C SER A 302 18.95 -22.91 -10.77
N SER A 303 19.17 -21.59 -10.63
CA SER A 303 18.74 -20.79 -9.48
C SER A 303 17.26 -20.43 -9.51
N LYS A 304 16.58 -20.60 -10.65
CA LYS A 304 15.18 -20.24 -10.87
C LYS A 304 14.49 -21.36 -11.67
N PRO A 305 14.26 -22.53 -11.06
CA PRO A 305 13.65 -23.67 -11.76
C PRO A 305 12.15 -23.49 -12.08
N ASN A 306 11.48 -22.53 -11.43
CA ASN A 306 10.03 -22.27 -11.56
C ASN A 306 9.73 -21.23 -12.64
N GLN A 307 10.30 -21.39 -13.84
CA GLN A 307 10.07 -20.49 -14.96
C GLN A 307 10.08 -21.24 -16.30
N LEU A 308 9.53 -20.65 -17.36
CA LEU A 308 9.67 -21.15 -18.73
C LEU A 308 11.15 -21.17 -19.16
N ALA A 309 11.50 -22.15 -19.99
CA ALA A 309 12.78 -22.14 -20.69
C ALA A 309 12.77 -21.04 -21.78
N ILE A 310 13.95 -20.55 -22.13
CA ILE A 310 14.13 -19.71 -23.33
C ILE A 310 14.93 -20.49 -24.37
N THR A 311 14.61 -20.29 -25.65
CA THR A 311 15.40 -20.86 -26.73
C THR A 311 16.58 -19.92 -27.04
N GLU A 312 17.80 -20.43 -26.89
CA GLU A 312 19.01 -19.66 -27.16
C GLU A 312 20.02 -20.39 -28.04
N LEU A 313 20.89 -19.62 -28.71
CA LEU A 313 22.03 -20.13 -29.47
C LEU A 313 23.31 -20.03 -28.63
N VAL A 314 23.94 -21.18 -28.36
CA VAL A 314 25.16 -21.28 -27.54
C VAL A 314 26.37 -21.68 -28.38
N SER A 315 27.57 -21.41 -27.84
CA SER A 315 28.86 -21.61 -28.54
C SER A 315 28.91 -20.99 -29.96
N PRO A 316 28.48 -19.73 -30.15
CA PRO A 316 28.27 -19.18 -31.48
C PRO A 316 29.58 -18.84 -32.20
N VAL A 317 29.60 -19.12 -33.50
CA VAL A 317 30.51 -18.52 -34.47
C VAL A 317 29.73 -17.49 -35.28
N VAL A 318 30.21 -16.24 -35.28
CA VAL A 318 29.47 -15.08 -35.80
C VAL A 318 30.22 -14.43 -36.95
N ASP A 319 29.59 -14.34 -38.13
CA ASP A 319 30.08 -13.60 -39.29
C ASP A 319 29.22 -12.35 -39.53
N VAL A 320 29.82 -11.15 -39.50
CA VAL A 320 29.11 -9.91 -39.85
C VAL A 320 29.03 -9.78 -41.38
N LEU A 321 27.81 -9.80 -41.90
CA LEU A 321 27.53 -9.74 -43.34
C LEU A 321 27.29 -8.31 -43.85
N ALA A 322 26.67 -7.47 -43.02
CA ALA A 322 26.39 -6.06 -43.31
C ALA A 322 26.21 -5.26 -42.01
N SER A 323 26.35 -3.94 -42.07
CA SER A 323 26.24 -3.04 -40.92
C SER A 323 25.35 -1.83 -41.20
N GLY A 324 24.75 -1.26 -40.15
CA GLY A 324 23.95 -0.03 -40.23
C GLY A 324 22.61 -0.19 -40.93
N LEU A 325 22.02 -1.38 -40.85
CA LEU A 325 20.68 -1.65 -41.38
C LEU A 325 19.59 -1.09 -40.44
N PRO A 326 18.40 -0.75 -40.97
CA PRO A 326 17.25 -0.47 -40.11
C PRO A 326 16.86 -1.72 -39.31
N LEU A 327 16.38 -1.50 -38.09
CA LEU A 327 15.86 -2.59 -37.24
C LEU A 327 14.49 -3.09 -37.77
N PRO A 328 14.17 -4.37 -37.61
CA PRO A 328 12.83 -4.90 -37.89
C PRO A 328 11.75 -4.09 -37.15
N ALA A 329 10.56 -3.97 -37.75
CA ALA A 329 9.45 -3.24 -37.13
C ALA A 329 9.04 -3.91 -35.80
N ALA A 330 8.70 -3.09 -34.81
CA ALA A 330 8.24 -3.61 -33.52
C ALA A 330 6.76 -3.99 -33.59
N ILE A 331 6.38 -5.03 -32.87
CA ILE A 331 4.99 -5.45 -32.68
C ILE A 331 4.40 -4.70 -31.48
N GLU A 332 3.30 -3.99 -31.69
CA GLU A 332 2.62 -3.30 -30.59
C GLU A 332 1.87 -4.30 -29.70
N LEU A 333 2.18 -4.31 -28.40
CA LEU A 333 1.49 -5.15 -27.44
C LEU A 333 0.19 -4.47 -26.99
N GLY A 334 -0.92 -5.20 -27.08
CA GLY A 334 -2.21 -4.79 -26.54
C GLY A 334 -2.58 -5.55 -25.27
N ALA A 335 -3.52 -5.02 -24.48
CA ALA A 335 -3.98 -5.66 -23.24
C ALA A 335 -4.48 -7.11 -23.40
N GLY A 336 -4.89 -7.52 -24.61
CA GLY A 336 -5.41 -8.87 -24.87
C GLY A 336 -4.39 -10.01 -24.71
N VAL A 337 -3.07 -9.73 -24.79
CA VAL A 337 -2.02 -10.76 -24.63
C VAL A 337 -1.49 -10.88 -23.19
N LEU A 338 -1.88 -9.94 -22.32
CA LEU A 338 -1.51 -9.88 -20.90
C LEU A 338 -2.77 -9.67 -20.03
N GLY A 339 -3.91 -10.27 -20.40
CA GLY A 339 -5.13 -10.15 -19.58
C GLY A 339 -5.17 -11.17 -18.43
N PRO A 340 -6.11 -11.06 -17.48
CA PRO A 340 -6.28 -12.00 -16.34
C PRO A 340 -6.67 -13.44 -16.70
N SER A 341 -6.71 -13.76 -17.99
CA SER A 341 -6.98 -15.12 -18.49
C SER A 341 -5.87 -15.60 -19.43
N ALA A 342 -4.80 -14.81 -19.56
CA ALA A 342 -3.63 -15.16 -20.34
C ALA A 342 -2.87 -16.29 -19.64
N SER A 343 -2.22 -17.12 -20.43
CA SER A 343 -1.22 -18.07 -19.91
C SER A 343 0.09 -17.32 -19.62
N PRO A 344 0.91 -17.78 -18.66
CA PRO A 344 2.29 -17.29 -18.52
C PRO A 344 3.10 -17.38 -19.81
N ALA A 345 2.75 -18.30 -20.73
CA ALA A 345 3.40 -18.45 -22.03
C ALA A 345 2.80 -17.60 -23.16
N SER A 346 1.92 -16.63 -22.87
CA SER A 346 1.17 -15.90 -23.92
C SER A 346 2.06 -15.05 -24.84
N LEU A 347 3.27 -14.70 -24.41
CA LEU A 347 4.24 -13.97 -25.22
C LEU A 347 5.37 -14.85 -25.79
N GLU A 348 5.27 -16.18 -25.67
CA GLU A 348 6.23 -17.11 -26.29
C GLU A 348 6.45 -16.84 -27.79
N PRO A 349 5.41 -16.59 -28.61
CA PRO A 349 5.61 -16.31 -30.03
C PRO A 349 6.36 -14.99 -30.32
N LEU A 350 6.62 -14.18 -29.29
CA LEU A 350 7.34 -12.90 -29.38
C LEU A 350 8.71 -12.95 -28.68
N GLU A 351 9.18 -14.12 -28.23
CA GLU A 351 10.46 -14.27 -27.53
C GLU A 351 11.62 -13.67 -28.35
N GLY A 352 12.36 -12.71 -27.78
CA GLY A 352 13.47 -12.02 -28.45
C GLY A 352 13.06 -10.94 -29.44
N MET A 353 11.78 -10.86 -29.83
CA MET A 353 11.32 -9.94 -30.89
C MET A 353 11.27 -8.51 -30.38
N ARG A 354 11.40 -7.55 -31.31
CA ARG A 354 11.11 -6.15 -31.02
C ARG A 354 9.62 -5.94 -30.78
N VAL A 355 9.28 -5.35 -29.65
CA VAL A 355 7.91 -5.02 -29.23
C VAL A 355 7.81 -3.55 -28.80
N SER A 356 6.59 -3.01 -28.82
CA SER A 356 6.33 -1.66 -28.32
C SER A 356 5.08 -1.57 -27.46
N VAL A 357 5.13 -0.71 -26.46
CA VAL A 357 3.99 -0.29 -25.63
C VAL A 357 3.97 1.25 -25.64
N ALA A 358 2.91 1.83 -26.16
CA ALA A 358 2.81 3.29 -26.34
C ALA A 358 2.80 4.02 -24.99
N GLU A 359 1.95 3.56 -24.07
CA GLU A 359 1.79 4.06 -22.71
C GLU A 359 1.58 2.89 -21.76
N ALA A 360 2.12 2.97 -20.54
CA ALA A 360 1.97 1.96 -19.50
C ALA A 360 1.99 2.63 -18.11
N VAL A 361 1.46 1.95 -17.10
CA VAL A 361 1.44 2.44 -15.72
C VAL A 361 2.33 1.56 -14.86
N VAL A 362 3.23 2.15 -14.07
CA VAL A 362 4.06 1.41 -13.10
C VAL A 362 3.19 0.84 -11.99
N ILE A 363 3.29 -0.47 -11.76
CA ILE A 363 2.57 -1.21 -10.71
C ILE A 363 3.48 -1.76 -9.61
N ALA A 364 4.78 -1.77 -9.84
CA ALA A 364 5.78 -1.96 -8.80
C ALA A 364 6.99 -1.07 -9.09
N PRO A 365 7.50 -0.38 -8.06
CA PRO A 365 8.55 0.61 -8.25
C PRO A 365 9.88 -0.04 -8.63
N SER A 366 10.87 0.79 -8.97
CA SER A 366 12.21 0.30 -9.31
C SER A 366 12.87 -0.42 -8.14
N GLY A 367 13.24 -1.68 -8.39
CA GLY A 367 14.10 -2.47 -7.54
C GLY A 367 15.55 -1.98 -7.56
N GLY A 368 16.40 -2.63 -6.78
CA GLY A 368 17.77 -2.16 -6.64
C GLY A 368 18.58 -2.96 -5.63
N SER A 369 19.70 -2.39 -5.23
CA SER A 369 20.54 -2.90 -4.16
C SER A 369 20.65 -1.87 -3.04
N ILE A 370 20.56 -2.34 -1.81
CA ILE A 370 20.78 -1.55 -0.60
C ILE A 370 22.11 -2.00 -0.01
N ASP A 371 22.99 -1.05 0.26
CA ASP A 371 24.10 -1.24 1.19
C ASP A 371 23.65 -0.72 2.56
N GLU A 372 23.31 -1.66 3.45
CA GLU A 372 22.85 -1.35 4.80
C GLU A 372 23.93 -0.60 5.61
N ASN A 373 25.21 -0.99 5.49
CA ASN A 373 26.31 -0.44 6.30
C ASN A 373 26.44 1.08 6.14
N ASP A 374 26.26 1.57 4.91
CA ASP A 374 26.33 3.00 4.58
C ASP A 374 24.95 3.67 4.40
N ALA A 375 23.87 2.90 4.57
CA ALA A 375 22.50 3.27 4.20
C ALA A 375 22.46 3.98 2.83
N SER A 376 23.03 3.31 1.83
CA SER A 376 23.07 3.76 0.44
C SER A 376 22.29 2.80 -0.45
N ALA A 377 21.78 3.30 -1.57
CA ALA A 377 20.99 2.49 -2.49
C ALA A 377 21.28 2.84 -3.94
N SER A 378 21.01 1.88 -4.82
CA SER A 378 21.06 2.11 -6.26
C SER A 378 19.96 1.33 -6.97
N SER A 379 19.29 1.97 -7.92
CA SER A 379 18.31 1.32 -8.78
C SER A 379 19.00 0.36 -9.75
N ASN A 380 18.44 -0.84 -9.91
CA ASN A 380 18.86 -1.78 -10.96
C ASN A 380 18.08 -1.57 -12.28
N GLY A 381 17.18 -0.57 -12.31
CA GLY A 381 16.36 -0.26 -13.47
C GLY A 381 15.25 -1.28 -13.76
N VAL A 382 14.96 -2.19 -12.83
CA VAL A 382 13.91 -3.21 -12.95
C VAL A 382 12.65 -2.75 -12.23
N PHE A 383 11.56 -2.60 -12.95
CA PHE A 383 10.23 -2.27 -12.42
C PHE A 383 9.16 -3.03 -13.21
N HIS A 384 7.90 -2.99 -12.78
CA HIS A 384 6.80 -3.65 -13.48
C HIS A 384 5.74 -2.66 -13.89
N VAL A 385 5.13 -2.89 -15.05
CA VAL A 385 4.05 -2.07 -15.59
C VAL A 385 2.85 -2.92 -15.98
N THR A 386 1.67 -2.31 -16.04
CA THR A 386 0.51 -2.83 -16.78
C THR A 386 0.27 -2.00 -18.04
N LEU A 387 -0.31 -2.65 -19.04
CA LEU A 387 -0.76 -1.97 -20.27
C LEU A 387 -2.07 -1.21 -20.01
N PRO A 388 -2.41 -0.22 -20.85
CA PRO A 388 -3.63 0.57 -20.68
C PRO A 388 -4.88 -0.32 -20.69
N GLY A 389 -5.74 -0.14 -19.69
CA GLY A 389 -6.96 -0.93 -19.51
C GLY A 389 -6.80 -2.22 -18.71
N LEU A 390 -5.59 -2.53 -18.21
CA LEU A 390 -5.35 -3.58 -17.23
C LEU A 390 -5.17 -2.96 -15.84
N GLU A 391 -5.84 -3.53 -14.86
CA GLU A 391 -5.74 -3.14 -13.46
C GLU A 391 -4.44 -3.65 -12.83
N ARG A 392 -4.01 -3.04 -11.72
CA ARG A 392 -2.89 -3.53 -10.93
C ARG A 392 -3.22 -4.93 -10.37
N PRO A 393 -2.40 -5.96 -10.65
CA PRO A 393 -2.68 -7.29 -10.15
C PRO A 393 -2.24 -7.45 -8.69
N PHE A 394 -3.04 -8.23 -7.95
CA PHE A 394 -2.80 -8.58 -6.55
C PHE A 394 -2.39 -10.05 -6.45
N ARG A 395 -1.72 -10.42 -5.37
CA ARG A 395 -1.44 -11.83 -5.09
C ARG A 395 -2.77 -12.61 -4.95
N GLU A 396 -2.97 -13.57 -5.85
CA GLU A 396 -4.19 -14.40 -5.85
C GLU A 396 -4.07 -15.61 -4.91
N PRO A 397 -5.13 -16.38 -4.62
CA PRO A 397 -5.02 -17.64 -3.90
C PRO A 397 -4.20 -18.70 -4.64
N GLY A 398 -3.49 -19.54 -3.89
CA GLY A 398 -2.95 -20.80 -4.42
C GLY A 398 -1.49 -20.81 -4.87
N ILE A 399 -1.06 -22.00 -5.29
CA ILE A 399 0.30 -22.31 -5.74
C ILE A 399 0.48 -21.79 -7.17
N GLY A 400 1.63 -21.18 -7.46
CA GLY A 400 1.96 -20.69 -8.80
C GLY A 400 1.83 -21.80 -9.85
N VAL A 401 1.27 -21.48 -11.01
CA VAL A 401 1.16 -22.44 -12.13
C VAL A 401 2.52 -22.89 -12.66
N LEU A 402 3.57 -22.09 -12.44
CA LEU A 402 4.96 -22.40 -12.81
C LEU A 402 5.77 -23.09 -11.70
N ASP A 403 5.22 -23.20 -10.48
CA ASP A 403 5.95 -23.83 -9.38
C ASP A 403 6.12 -25.33 -9.66
N ALA A 404 7.37 -25.80 -9.71
CA ALA A 404 7.75 -27.18 -10.07
C ALA A 404 7.50 -28.20 -8.95
N ILE A 405 6.36 -28.08 -8.27
CA ILE A 405 6.01 -28.86 -7.09
C ILE A 405 4.95 -29.90 -7.48
N SER A 406 5.24 -31.16 -7.13
CA SER A 406 4.29 -32.24 -7.34
C SER A 406 3.15 -32.14 -6.33
N ILE A 407 1.91 -31.97 -6.83
CA ILE A 407 0.70 -31.99 -6.01
C ILE A 407 0.37 -33.46 -5.65
N PRO A 408 0.36 -33.84 -4.36
CA PRO A 408 0.05 -35.22 -3.95
C PRO A 408 -1.37 -35.64 -4.35
N ALA A 409 -1.55 -36.93 -4.64
CA ALA A 409 -2.87 -37.47 -4.96
C ALA A 409 -3.90 -37.19 -3.85
N GLY A 410 -5.08 -36.69 -4.23
CA GLY A 410 -6.14 -36.31 -3.29
C GLY A 410 -6.02 -34.89 -2.71
N LYS A 411 -5.02 -34.11 -3.13
CA LYS A 411 -4.94 -32.66 -2.90
C LYS A 411 -5.44 -31.92 -4.15
N ASP A 412 -6.11 -30.79 -3.92
CA ASP A 412 -6.61 -29.85 -4.92
C ASP A 412 -6.45 -28.40 -4.40
N PRO A 413 -5.20 -27.93 -4.19
CA PRO A 413 -4.96 -26.56 -3.76
C PRO A 413 -5.36 -25.57 -4.87
N PRO A 414 -5.81 -24.35 -4.52
CA PRO A 414 -6.02 -23.29 -5.49
C PRO A 414 -4.74 -23.06 -6.32
N ARG A 415 -4.91 -22.53 -7.54
CA ARG A 415 -3.81 -22.21 -8.45
C ARG A 415 -3.76 -20.72 -8.71
N PHE A 416 -2.56 -20.16 -8.58
CA PHE A 416 -2.25 -18.79 -8.92
C PHE A 416 -1.65 -18.77 -10.32
N ASP A 417 -2.26 -18.02 -11.23
CA ASP A 417 -1.85 -17.94 -12.63
C ASP A 417 -0.54 -17.18 -12.87
N THR A 418 0.09 -16.70 -11.79
CA THR A 418 1.30 -15.88 -11.76
C THR A 418 1.11 -14.45 -12.27
N ASN A 419 -0.11 -13.91 -12.31
CA ASN A 419 -0.41 -12.54 -12.72
C ASN A 419 0.23 -12.17 -14.07
N PRO A 420 -0.23 -12.76 -15.19
CA PRO A 420 0.29 -12.50 -16.53
C PRO A 420 0.06 -11.06 -17.00
N GLU A 421 -0.69 -10.23 -16.27
CA GLU A 421 -0.93 -8.81 -16.57
C GLU A 421 0.30 -7.92 -16.38
N ARG A 422 1.31 -8.46 -15.70
CA ARG A 422 2.56 -7.77 -15.40
C ARG A 422 3.52 -7.88 -16.59
N LEU A 423 4.01 -6.74 -17.07
CA LEU A 423 5.19 -6.69 -17.93
C LEU A 423 6.36 -6.14 -17.10
N MET A 424 7.45 -6.91 -16.99
CA MET A 424 8.69 -6.40 -16.39
C MET A 424 9.36 -5.46 -17.38
N VAL A 425 9.93 -4.36 -16.90
CA VAL A 425 10.80 -3.48 -17.67
C VAL A 425 12.19 -3.54 -17.07
N ARG A 426 13.18 -3.86 -17.90
CA ARG A 426 14.61 -3.87 -17.51
C ARG A 426 15.31 -2.72 -18.23
N SER A 427 15.14 -1.51 -17.71
CA SER A 427 15.66 -0.28 -18.33
C SER A 427 17.19 -0.23 -18.46
N TRP A 428 17.90 -0.99 -17.62
CA TRP A 428 19.36 -1.17 -17.69
C TRP A 428 19.78 -2.53 -18.28
N GLY A 429 18.91 -3.17 -19.08
CA GLY A 429 19.16 -4.50 -19.64
C GLY A 429 20.09 -4.52 -20.87
N GLN A 430 20.35 -3.37 -21.50
CA GLN A 430 21.17 -3.26 -22.71
C GLN A 430 22.50 -2.51 -22.47
N VAL A 431 23.54 -2.86 -23.24
CA VAL A 431 24.81 -2.12 -23.27
C VAL A 431 24.55 -0.67 -23.69
N GLY A 432 25.00 0.29 -22.87
CA GLY A 432 24.82 1.72 -23.11
C GLY A 432 23.51 2.31 -22.57
N ALA A 433 22.61 1.49 -22.00
CA ALA A 433 21.44 1.96 -21.30
C ALA A 433 21.77 2.48 -19.89
N THR A 434 20.85 3.22 -19.29
CA THR A 434 20.93 3.72 -17.91
C THR A 434 19.70 3.26 -17.12
N PRO A 435 19.85 2.91 -15.83
CA PRO A 435 18.70 2.52 -15.01
C PRO A 435 17.74 3.69 -14.84
N LEU A 436 16.45 3.40 -14.98
CA LEU A 436 15.37 4.29 -14.59
C LEU A 436 14.94 3.99 -13.15
N SER A 437 14.81 5.05 -12.37
CA SER A 437 14.14 5.01 -11.07
C SER A 437 12.72 5.49 -11.22
N VAL A 438 11.77 4.70 -10.73
CA VAL A 438 10.34 4.98 -10.84
C VAL A 438 9.60 4.53 -9.59
N ASP A 439 8.58 5.28 -9.20
CA ASP A 439 7.63 4.89 -8.18
C ASP A 439 6.37 4.30 -8.83
N THR A 440 5.55 3.57 -8.08
CA THR A 440 4.23 3.10 -8.53
C THR A 440 3.39 4.27 -9.07
N ASP A 441 2.42 4.00 -9.94
CA ASP A 441 1.50 4.97 -10.57
C ASP A 441 2.16 5.95 -11.56
N ALA A 442 3.49 5.89 -11.73
CA ALA A 442 4.18 6.65 -12.77
C ALA A 442 3.73 6.19 -14.17
N GLN A 443 3.56 7.16 -15.06
CA GLN A 443 3.24 6.92 -16.47
C GLN A 443 4.53 6.74 -17.26
N VAL A 444 4.64 5.66 -18.01
CA VAL A 444 5.78 5.35 -18.87
C VAL A 444 5.33 5.38 -20.32
N ALA A 445 5.97 6.21 -21.14
CA ALA A 445 5.65 6.34 -22.55
C ALA A 445 6.85 5.96 -23.44
N GLY A 446 6.54 5.36 -24.59
CA GLY A 446 7.56 4.99 -25.59
C GLY A 446 8.42 3.80 -25.18
N LEU A 447 7.85 2.79 -24.52
CA LEU A 447 8.53 1.53 -24.27
C LEU A 447 8.69 0.79 -25.61
N LEU A 448 9.91 0.82 -26.16
CA LEU A 448 10.27 0.19 -27.43
C LEU A 448 11.56 -0.58 -27.20
N GLY A 449 11.58 -1.88 -27.49
CA GLY A 449 12.74 -2.72 -27.18
C GLY A 449 12.55 -4.17 -27.58
N VAL A 450 13.46 -5.04 -27.14
CA VAL A 450 13.35 -6.49 -27.32
C VAL A 450 12.63 -7.12 -26.13
N LEU A 451 11.84 -8.15 -26.39
CA LEU A 451 11.20 -8.97 -25.35
C LEU A 451 12.15 -10.11 -24.93
N ASP A 452 12.35 -10.25 -23.63
CA ASP A 452 13.16 -11.29 -22.97
C ASP A 452 12.27 -12.01 -21.95
N TYR A 453 12.74 -13.11 -21.38
CA TYR A 453 12.08 -13.77 -20.27
C TYR A 453 13.04 -13.92 -19.10
N TYR A 454 12.68 -13.36 -17.95
CA TYR A 454 13.59 -13.22 -16.81
C TYR A 454 12.85 -13.35 -15.48
N ASP A 455 13.36 -14.20 -14.59
CA ASP A 455 12.83 -14.41 -13.24
C ASP A 455 11.32 -14.73 -13.22
N GLY A 456 10.88 -15.62 -14.12
CA GLY A 456 9.49 -16.05 -14.21
C GLY A 456 8.50 -15.03 -14.77
N THR A 457 8.96 -13.94 -15.41
CA THR A 457 8.09 -12.91 -16.00
C THR A 457 8.66 -12.42 -17.33
N TRP A 458 7.79 -12.12 -18.30
CA TRP A 458 8.18 -11.48 -19.56
C TRP A 458 8.72 -10.07 -19.31
N ALA A 459 9.87 -9.77 -19.93
CA ALA A 459 10.64 -8.57 -19.65
C ALA A 459 10.96 -7.79 -20.94
N LEU A 460 10.54 -6.53 -21.01
CA LEU A 460 10.93 -5.62 -22.08
C LEU A 460 12.27 -4.96 -21.73
N LEU A 461 13.25 -5.08 -22.63
CA LEU A 461 14.55 -4.39 -22.56
C LEU A 461 14.54 -3.19 -23.52
N PRO A 462 14.31 -1.96 -23.04
CA PRO A 462 14.14 -0.80 -23.92
C PRO A 462 15.40 -0.47 -24.73
N ASP A 463 15.20 0.02 -25.94
CA ASP A 463 16.26 0.45 -26.85
C ASP A 463 17.10 1.57 -26.22
N ALA A 464 18.39 1.33 -26.03
CA ALA A 464 19.30 2.30 -25.40
C ALA A 464 19.40 3.63 -26.17
N ALA A 465 19.16 3.61 -27.49
CA ALA A 465 19.18 4.81 -28.34
C ALA A 465 17.91 5.68 -28.22
N THR A 466 16.80 5.10 -27.75
CA THR A 466 15.50 5.76 -27.59
C THR A 466 14.86 5.31 -26.27
N PRO A 467 15.42 5.73 -25.13
CA PRO A 467 14.91 5.33 -23.82
C PRO A 467 13.48 5.86 -23.60
N PRO A 468 12.65 5.14 -22.83
CA PRO A 468 11.29 5.58 -22.52
C PRO A 468 11.30 6.82 -21.62
N THR A 469 10.18 7.55 -21.62
CA THR A 469 9.99 8.72 -20.73
C THR A 469 9.07 8.36 -19.58
N VAL A 470 9.39 8.87 -18.39
CA VAL A 470 8.59 8.65 -17.17
C VAL A 470 8.04 9.99 -16.67
N ALA A 471 6.78 10.00 -16.22
CA ALA A 471 6.16 11.16 -15.58
C ALA A 471 5.24 10.75 -14.43
N GLY A 472 5.17 11.58 -13.39
CA GLY A 472 4.34 11.31 -12.20
C GLY A 472 4.95 10.27 -11.28
N GLY A 473 4.10 9.55 -10.55
CA GLY A 473 4.48 8.64 -9.48
C GLY A 473 3.57 8.84 -8.26
N ARG A 474 3.47 7.82 -7.42
CA ARG A 474 2.68 7.84 -6.20
C ARG A 474 3.26 8.87 -5.24
N LEU A 475 2.37 9.60 -4.57
CA LEU A 475 2.74 10.48 -3.47
C LEU A 475 2.51 9.77 -2.15
N PRO A 476 3.33 10.01 -1.11
CA PRO A 476 3.13 9.35 0.15
C PRO A 476 1.86 9.83 0.84
N GLU A 477 1.14 8.91 1.47
CA GLU A 477 -0.16 9.17 2.09
C GLU A 477 -0.13 8.80 3.57
N ALA A 478 -0.55 9.73 4.41
CA ALA A 478 -0.65 9.54 5.85
C ALA A 478 -2.02 8.96 6.22
N VAL A 479 -2.07 8.18 7.30
CA VAL A 479 -3.36 7.85 7.91
C VAL A 479 -3.97 9.10 8.54
N ASN A 480 -5.30 9.13 8.65
CA ASN A 480 -6.02 10.22 9.29
C ASN A 480 -5.58 10.39 10.76
N ASP A 481 -5.65 11.60 11.30
CA ASP A 481 -5.45 11.79 12.74
C ASP A 481 -6.49 11.00 13.55
N ALA A 482 -6.08 10.50 14.71
CA ALA A 482 -6.99 9.77 15.60
C ALA A 482 -8.05 10.73 16.17
N ALA A 483 -9.30 10.30 16.20
CA ALA A 483 -10.33 11.04 16.92
C ALA A 483 -10.05 11.01 18.43
N TYR A 484 -10.61 11.97 19.18
CA TYR A 484 -10.36 12.08 20.62
C TYR A 484 -10.70 10.79 21.39
N ASP A 485 -11.80 10.13 21.04
CA ASP A 485 -12.28 8.91 21.67
C ASP A 485 -11.67 7.62 21.08
N GLU A 486 -10.70 7.74 20.18
CA GLU A 486 -10.00 6.60 19.62
C GLU A 486 -8.80 6.18 20.47
N VAL A 487 -8.57 4.86 20.53
CA VAL A 487 -7.31 4.22 20.90
C VAL A 487 -6.63 3.73 19.63
N THR A 488 -5.32 3.93 19.51
CA THR A 488 -4.57 3.54 18.30
C THR A 488 -3.50 2.49 18.57
N VAL A 489 -3.50 1.43 17.77
CA VAL A 489 -2.46 0.38 17.76
C VAL A 489 -1.84 0.33 16.38
N GLY A 490 -0.55 0.64 16.27
CA GLY A 490 0.21 0.54 15.03
C GLY A 490 1.09 -0.71 14.99
N SER A 491 1.50 -1.09 13.78
CA SER A 491 2.62 -2.01 13.58
C SER A 491 3.51 -1.60 12.43
N PHE A 492 4.82 -1.80 12.58
CA PHE A 492 5.81 -1.38 11.60
C PHE A 492 7.01 -2.34 11.55
N ASN A 493 7.21 -2.98 10.40
CA ASN A 493 8.46 -3.67 10.07
C ASN A 493 9.52 -2.62 9.71
N LEU A 494 10.60 -2.54 10.50
CA LEU A 494 11.64 -1.51 10.36
C LEU A 494 12.83 -1.94 9.48
N LEU A 495 12.72 -3.06 8.75
CA LEU A 495 13.69 -3.57 7.78
C LEU A 495 15.11 -3.69 8.35
N ARG A 496 15.36 -4.61 9.28
CA ARG A 496 16.66 -4.84 9.90
C ARG A 496 17.27 -3.57 10.50
N LEU A 497 16.54 -2.85 11.36
CA LEU A 497 17.04 -1.67 12.05
C LEU A 497 18.11 -2.07 13.07
N PHE A 498 19.34 -2.15 12.56
CA PHE A 498 20.57 -2.36 13.31
C PHE A 498 21.16 -1.06 13.84
N ASP A 499 22.16 -1.18 14.69
CA ASP A 499 22.95 -0.09 15.21
C ASP A 499 24.42 -0.17 14.79
N GLU A 500 25.23 0.74 15.33
CA GLU A 500 26.63 0.89 14.98
C GLU A 500 27.58 -0.02 15.78
N VAL A 501 27.03 -0.96 16.55
CA VAL A 501 27.78 -1.90 17.39
C VAL A 501 27.85 -3.27 16.72
N ALA A 502 29.06 -3.84 16.66
CA ALA A 502 29.27 -5.17 16.11
C ALA A 502 28.97 -6.26 17.14
N ASP A 503 27.93 -7.06 16.88
CA ASP A 503 27.46 -8.12 17.78
C ASP A 503 28.14 -9.49 17.55
N GLY A 504 28.88 -9.65 16.45
CA GLY A 504 29.62 -10.89 16.15
C GLY A 504 28.74 -12.08 15.71
N ASN A 505 27.47 -11.82 15.40
CA ASN A 505 26.48 -12.78 14.87
C ASN A 505 26.40 -12.79 13.32
N GLY A 506 27.12 -11.89 12.64
CA GLY A 506 27.08 -11.72 11.19
C GLY A 506 26.01 -10.74 10.69
N ALA A 507 25.28 -10.08 11.60
CA ALA A 507 24.45 -8.92 11.27
C ALA A 507 25.30 -7.75 10.77
N THR A 508 24.69 -6.88 9.96
CA THR A 508 25.35 -5.69 9.42
C THR A 508 25.58 -4.70 10.57
N THR A 509 26.81 -4.25 10.77
CA THR A 509 27.10 -3.12 11.66
C THR A 509 26.99 -1.83 10.87
N LEU A 510 26.12 -0.91 11.29
CA LEU A 510 25.93 0.35 10.58
C LEU A 510 27.07 1.34 10.86
N THR A 511 27.31 2.25 9.92
CA THR A 511 28.02 3.49 10.24
C THR A 511 27.12 4.41 11.09
N PRO A 512 27.70 5.30 11.93
CA PRO A 512 26.90 6.28 12.69
C PRO A 512 26.02 7.15 11.79
N GLU A 513 26.51 7.53 10.61
CA GLU A 513 25.77 8.28 9.61
C GLU A 513 24.59 7.47 9.04
N ALA A 514 24.81 6.19 8.72
CA ALA A 514 23.73 5.30 8.28
C ALA A 514 22.65 5.15 9.34
N LEU A 515 23.04 4.90 10.59
CA LEU A 515 22.10 4.82 11.71
C LEU A 515 21.27 6.12 11.84
N ASP A 516 21.92 7.28 11.78
CA ASP A 516 21.24 8.57 11.88
C ASP A 516 20.18 8.76 10.76
N LYS A 517 20.53 8.42 9.51
CA LYS A 517 19.59 8.45 8.38
C LYS A 517 18.39 7.54 8.62
N ARG A 518 18.64 6.30 9.03
CA ARG A 518 17.59 5.30 9.24
C ARG A 518 16.64 5.70 10.37
N LEU A 519 17.19 6.21 11.49
CA LEU A 519 16.38 6.77 12.58
C LEU A 519 15.57 7.99 12.14
N ALA A 520 16.14 8.88 11.32
CA ALA A 520 15.44 10.05 10.80
C ALA A 520 14.23 9.65 9.94
N LYS A 521 14.43 8.74 8.98
CA LYS A 521 13.34 8.27 8.10
C LYS A 521 12.25 7.53 8.89
N ALA A 522 12.63 6.60 9.78
CA ALA A 522 11.67 5.87 10.60
C ALA A 522 10.87 6.80 11.52
N ALA A 523 11.51 7.80 12.14
CA ALA A 523 10.83 8.78 12.97
C ALA A 523 9.87 9.65 12.15
N ALA A 524 10.27 10.14 10.97
CA ALA A 524 9.38 10.90 10.08
C ALA A 524 8.14 10.08 9.67
N THR A 525 8.32 8.80 9.34
CA THR A 525 7.21 7.87 9.07
C THR A 525 6.27 7.77 10.28
N ILE A 526 6.81 7.60 11.49
CA ILE A 526 6.00 7.48 12.72
C ILE A 526 5.26 8.79 13.05
N CYS A 527 5.93 9.94 12.91
CA CYS A 527 5.36 11.25 13.22
C CYS A 527 4.26 11.64 12.23
N ASP A 528 4.61 11.67 10.95
CA ASP A 528 3.84 12.40 9.95
C ASP A 528 2.85 11.50 9.21
N TYR A 529 3.15 10.21 9.10
CA TYR A 529 2.37 9.26 8.31
C TYR A 529 1.60 8.27 9.15
N LEU A 530 2.19 7.70 10.21
CA LEU A 530 1.51 6.78 11.13
C LEU A 530 0.74 7.50 12.26
N LYS A 531 1.03 8.80 12.45
CA LYS A 531 0.39 9.68 13.44
C LYS A 531 0.52 9.20 14.89
N THR A 532 1.74 8.79 15.28
CA THR A 532 2.13 8.46 16.67
C THR A 532 1.10 7.63 17.46
N PRO A 533 0.85 6.37 17.07
CA PRO A 533 -0.14 5.51 17.72
C PRO A 533 0.17 5.29 19.21
N ASP A 534 -0.85 5.04 20.03
CA ASP A 534 -0.70 4.85 21.48
C ASP A 534 0.22 3.66 21.82
N VAL A 535 0.09 2.56 21.05
CA VAL A 535 0.96 1.38 21.09
C VAL A 535 1.46 1.10 19.68
N LEU A 536 2.77 0.98 19.49
CA LEU A 536 3.39 0.61 18.22
C LEU A 536 4.16 -0.71 18.36
N GLY A 537 3.67 -1.78 17.75
CA GLY A 537 4.40 -3.04 17.61
C GLY A 537 5.44 -2.95 16.50
N VAL A 538 6.71 -3.19 16.81
CA VAL A 538 7.80 -3.14 15.84
C VAL A 538 8.37 -4.53 15.58
N MET A 539 8.80 -4.76 14.35
CA MET A 539 9.53 -5.96 13.93
C MET A 539 10.87 -5.53 13.34
N GLU A 540 11.77 -6.50 13.17
CA GLU A 540 13.02 -6.29 12.43
C GLU A 540 13.97 -5.31 13.16
N VAL A 541 13.98 -5.37 14.50
CA VAL A 541 14.79 -4.49 15.37
C VAL A 541 15.89 -5.28 16.06
N GLU A 542 17.13 -4.80 16.02
CA GLU A 542 18.26 -5.51 16.62
C GLU A 542 18.14 -5.70 18.12
N ASN A 543 17.92 -4.62 18.86
CA ASN A 543 18.02 -4.66 20.31
C ASN A 543 17.25 -3.49 20.96
N ALA A 544 17.14 -3.50 22.29
CA ALA A 544 16.43 -2.45 23.02
C ALA A 544 17.12 -1.07 22.94
N ARG A 545 18.44 -1.02 22.69
CA ARG A 545 19.20 0.23 22.57
C ARG A 545 18.80 0.98 21.31
N VAL A 546 18.82 0.35 20.14
CA VAL A 546 18.43 1.02 18.89
C VAL A 546 16.96 1.43 18.92
N LEU A 547 16.10 0.64 19.57
CA LEU A 547 14.70 1.01 19.77
C LEU A 547 14.55 2.25 20.67
N GLN A 548 15.37 2.38 21.70
CA GLN A 548 15.43 3.60 22.52
C GLN A 548 15.92 4.81 21.70
N LEU A 549 16.93 4.64 20.84
CA LEU A 549 17.40 5.73 19.98
C LEU A 549 16.31 6.22 19.01
N LEU A 550 15.50 5.30 18.47
CA LEU A 550 14.33 5.66 17.68
C LEU A 550 13.30 6.42 18.50
N SER A 551 13.02 5.96 19.72
CA SER A 551 12.13 6.64 20.67
C SER A 551 12.57 8.08 20.93
N ASP A 552 13.85 8.28 21.26
CA ASP A 552 14.44 9.60 21.52
C ASP A 552 14.35 10.51 20.29
N ARG A 553 14.54 9.94 19.09
CA ARG A 553 14.40 10.69 17.82
C ARG A 553 12.96 11.11 17.57
N VAL A 554 12.00 10.23 17.79
CA VAL A 554 10.56 10.51 17.66
C VAL A 554 10.16 11.64 18.61
N ASP A 555 10.56 11.57 19.88
CA ASP A 555 10.24 12.61 20.86
C ASP A 555 10.92 13.95 20.56
N ALA A 556 12.10 13.93 19.94
CA ALA A 556 12.80 15.15 19.53
C ALA A 556 12.18 15.83 18.29
N THR A 557 11.42 15.10 17.46
CA THR A 557 11.00 15.57 16.12
C THR A 557 9.49 15.64 15.92
N CYS A 558 8.70 14.75 16.54
CA CYS A 558 7.25 14.79 16.44
C CYS A 558 6.67 15.96 17.23
N ALA A 559 5.74 16.69 16.64
CA ALA A 559 5.00 17.74 17.35
C ALA A 559 4.18 17.21 18.55
N SER A 560 3.74 15.95 18.49
CA SER A 560 2.93 15.31 19.55
C SER A 560 3.73 14.81 20.74
N THR A 561 5.06 14.70 20.62
CA THR A 561 5.98 14.20 21.67
C THR A 561 5.39 13.03 22.48
N PRO A 562 5.18 11.84 21.87
CA PRO A 562 4.43 10.75 22.49
C PRO A 562 5.07 10.21 23.79
N GLY A 563 6.34 10.51 24.05
CA GLY A 563 7.05 10.01 25.23
C GLY A 563 7.15 8.49 25.15
N TYR A 564 7.56 7.95 24.01
CA TYR A 564 7.57 6.50 23.83
C TYR A 564 8.53 5.83 24.84
N VAL A 565 8.12 4.70 25.37
CA VAL A 565 8.97 3.80 26.15
C VAL A 565 9.15 2.50 25.36
N PRO A 566 10.39 2.07 25.09
CA PRO A 566 10.65 0.84 24.35
C PRO A 566 10.56 -0.40 25.24
N TYR A 567 9.98 -1.47 24.70
CA TYR A 567 9.96 -2.81 25.30
C TYR A 567 10.37 -3.83 24.24
N LEU A 568 11.45 -4.57 24.49
CA LEU A 568 11.96 -5.57 23.56
C LEU A 568 12.61 -6.70 24.34
N GLU A 569 12.26 -7.94 24.00
CA GLU A 569 12.87 -9.15 24.55
C GLU A 569 13.63 -9.86 23.42
N PRO A 570 14.94 -10.16 23.57
CA PRO A 570 15.70 -10.86 22.55
C PRO A 570 15.09 -12.23 22.22
N GLY A 571 14.98 -12.56 20.94
CA GLY A 571 14.49 -13.79 20.36
C GLY A 571 15.60 -14.81 20.13
N ASN A 572 15.47 -15.59 19.06
CA ASN A 572 16.41 -16.63 18.64
C ASN A 572 16.88 -16.46 17.18
N ASP A 573 16.55 -15.34 16.54
CA ASP A 573 16.92 -15.08 15.17
C ASP A 573 18.44 -14.97 15.05
N VAL A 574 19.00 -15.72 14.10
CA VAL A 574 20.46 -15.80 13.91
C VAL A 574 21.05 -14.49 13.39
N GLY A 575 20.25 -13.68 12.69
CA GLY A 575 20.61 -12.35 12.21
C GLY A 575 20.36 -11.25 13.23
N GLY A 576 19.93 -11.58 14.46
CA GLY A 576 19.82 -10.66 15.59
C GLY A 576 18.54 -9.83 15.64
N ILE A 577 17.60 -10.00 14.72
CA ILE A 577 16.38 -9.20 14.67
C ILE A 577 15.27 -9.73 15.59
N ASN A 578 14.51 -8.80 16.18
CA ASN A 578 13.53 -9.06 17.22
C ASN A 578 12.21 -8.32 16.96
N VAL A 579 11.22 -8.63 17.80
CA VAL A 579 9.96 -7.88 17.89
C VAL A 579 9.93 -7.08 19.19
N GLY A 580 9.25 -5.94 19.20
CA GLY A 580 9.18 -5.05 20.36
C GLY A 580 7.97 -4.11 20.31
N PHE A 581 7.89 -3.22 21.29
CA PHE A 581 6.89 -2.16 21.37
C PHE A 581 7.54 -0.80 21.63
N LEU A 582 6.98 0.25 21.03
CA LEU A 582 7.08 1.63 21.52
C LEU A 582 5.72 2.01 22.11
N VAL A 583 5.68 2.42 23.39
CA VAL A 583 4.43 2.64 24.13
C VAL A 583 4.34 4.08 24.64
N SER A 584 3.29 4.80 24.27
CA SER A 584 3.15 6.24 24.50
C SER A 584 2.91 6.54 25.98
N THR A 585 3.74 7.39 26.59
CA THR A 585 3.55 7.87 27.97
C THR A 585 3.12 9.33 28.06
N ARG A 586 2.77 9.97 26.92
CA ARG A 586 2.22 11.33 26.90
C ARG A 586 1.14 11.48 27.98
N PRO A 587 1.17 12.54 28.79
CA PRO A 587 0.19 12.71 29.85
C PRO A 587 -1.19 13.02 29.26
N VAL A 588 -2.24 12.42 29.81
CA VAL A 588 -3.64 12.83 29.60
C VAL A 588 -4.05 13.84 30.67
N ASP A 589 -5.21 14.51 30.51
CA ASP A 589 -5.67 15.45 31.51
C ASP A 589 -5.93 14.73 32.84
N GLY A 590 -5.35 15.28 33.91
CA GLY A 590 -5.26 14.62 35.22
C GLY A 590 -3.89 13.99 35.51
N GLY A 591 -2.98 13.97 34.54
CA GLY A 591 -1.55 13.66 34.73
C GLY A 591 -1.18 12.18 34.71
N ALA A 592 -2.12 11.28 34.37
CA ALA A 592 -1.80 9.87 34.11
C ALA A 592 -1.10 9.72 32.75
N ALA A 593 -0.26 8.70 32.60
CA ALA A 593 0.29 8.35 31.29
C ALA A 593 -0.82 7.81 30.38
N ARG A 594 -0.80 8.18 29.09
CA ARG A 594 -1.76 7.68 28.08
C ARG A 594 -1.83 6.16 28.08
N VAL A 595 -0.70 5.47 28.19
CA VAL A 595 -0.67 4.02 28.32
C VAL A 595 -0.02 3.62 29.64
N GLU A 596 -0.79 2.95 30.51
CA GLU A 596 -0.30 2.26 31.69
C GLU A 596 0.01 0.81 31.32
N VAL A 597 1.30 0.48 31.25
CA VAL A 597 1.77 -0.89 31.00
C VAL A 597 1.60 -1.74 32.26
N LEU A 598 0.83 -2.83 32.14
CA LEU A 598 0.62 -3.78 33.23
C LEU A 598 1.64 -4.93 33.17
N GLU A 599 1.94 -5.40 31.96
CA GLU A 599 2.85 -6.52 31.74
C GLU A 599 3.34 -6.55 30.29
N VAL A 600 4.61 -6.92 30.10
CA VAL A 600 5.16 -7.34 28.82
C VAL A 600 5.72 -8.75 28.99
N ALA A 601 5.35 -9.69 28.11
CA ALA A 601 5.76 -11.09 28.20
C ALA A 601 6.00 -11.71 26.82
N GLN A 602 7.15 -12.36 26.65
CA GLN A 602 7.50 -13.10 25.43
C GLN A 602 7.04 -14.56 25.54
N PHE A 603 6.46 -15.10 24.46
CA PHE A 603 5.91 -16.46 24.42
C PHE A 603 6.61 -17.33 23.38
N GLY A 604 6.92 -18.56 23.74
CA GLY A 604 7.39 -19.58 22.79
C GLY A 604 8.87 -19.51 22.42
N LYS A 605 9.70 -18.81 23.21
CA LYS A 605 11.16 -18.74 23.00
C LYS A 605 11.82 -20.11 22.92
N ASP A 606 11.47 -21.02 23.83
CA ASP A 606 12.02 -22.38 23.88
C ASP A 606 11.13 -23.42 23.17
N ALA A 607 10.08 -22.98 22.46
CA ALA A 607 9.22 -23.90 21.73
C ALA A 607 10.00 -24.59 20.61
N THR A 608 9.73 -25.88 20.39
CA THR A 608 10.43 -26.69 19.39
C THR A 608 9.48 -27.31 18.39
N LEU A 609 10.00 -27.50 17.17
CA LEU A 609 9.41 -28.29 16.11
C LEU A 609 10.06 -29.69 16.13
N ALA A 610 9.24 -30.73 16.13
CA ALA A 610 9.71 -32.10 15.95
C ALA A 610 10.05 -32.35 14.47
N ASN A 611 11.23 -32.91 14.22
CA ASN A 611 11.69 -33.26 12.88
C ASN A 611 11.42 -34.73 12.54
N PRO A 612 11.29 -35.09 11.24
CA PRO A 612 11.03 -36.47 10.81
C PRO A 612 12.11 -37.48 11.22
N ASP A 613 13.36 -37.06 11.38
CA ASP A 613 14.45 -37.94 11.84
C ASP A 613 14.47 -38.17 13.37
N GLY A 614 13.51 -37.61 14.11
CA GLY A 614 13.40 -37.70 15.56
C GLY A 614 14.18 -36.62 16.32
N SER A 615 14.93 -35.75 15.64
CA SER A 615 15.53 -34.55 16.24
C SER A 615 14.49 -33.44 16.46
N THR A 616 14.90 -32.34 17.09
CA THR A 616 14.08 -31.13 17.20
C THR A 616 14.82 -29.91 16.70
N SER A 617 14.06 -28.90 16.29
CA SER A 617 14.58 -27.57 15.92
C SER A 617 13.78 -26.48 16.64
N LEU A 618 14.35 -25.29 16.83
CA LEU A 618 13.61 -24.17 17.40
C LEU A 618 12.44 -23.81 16.51
N LEU A 619 11.26 -23.64 17.12
CA LEU A 619 10.04 -23.28 16.43
C LEU A 619 10.03 -21.79 16.11
N ASN A 620 10.26 -20.94 17.10
CA ASN A 620 10.15 -19.49 16.96
C ASN A 620 11.53 -18.85 16.92
N ASP A 621 11.93 -18.38 15.75
CA ASP A 621 13.13 -17.54 15.60
C ASP A 621 12.86 -16.15 16.22
N ARG A 622 11.66 -15.62 16.01
CA ARG A 622 11.18 -14.33 16.55
C ARG A 622 9.90 -14.57 17.35
N PRO A 623 10.00 -14.96 18.63
CA PRO A 623 8.85 -15.35 19.43
C PRO A 623 7.87 -14.18 19.65
N PRO A 624 6.54 -14.41 19.63
CA PRO A 624 5.56 -13.35 19.86
C PRO A 624 5.76 -12.66 21.21
N LEU A 625 5.55 -11.33 21.24
CA LEU A 625 5.63 -10.51 22.44
C LEU A 625 4.26 -9.91 22.74
N ARG A 626 3.76 -10.10 23.96
CA ARG A 626 2.48 -9.56 24.42
C ARG A 626 2.71 -8.34 25.31
N LEU A 627 1.92 -7.30 25.08
CA LEU A 627 1.69 -6.18 25.99
C LEU A 627 0.28 -6.27 26.57
N ARG A 628 0.14 -6.20 27.89
CA ARG A 628 -1.13 -5.91 28.58
C ARG A 628 -1.08 -4.49 29.12
N ALA A 629 -2.08 -3.69 28.80
CA ALA A 629 -2.10 -2.29 29.17
C ALA A 629 -3.51 -1.79 29.57
N ARG A 630 -3.55 -0.64 30.24
CA ARG A 630 -4.73 0.23 30.30
C ARG A 630 -4.43 1.52 29.56
N ILE A 631 -5.28 1.85 28.60
CA ILE A 631 -5.20 3.10 27.87
C ILE A 631 -6.08 4.11 28.60
N HIS A 632 -5.53 5.24 29.02
CA HIS A 632 -6.23 6.26 29.79
C HIS A 632 -6.74 7.38 28.89
N GLN A 633 -7.89 7.94 29.24
CA GLN A 633 -8.43 9.19 28.71
C GLN A 633 -8.78 10.12 29.89
N ASP A 634 -9.09 11.38 29.60
CA ASP A 634 -9.45 12.37 30.62
C ASP A 634 -10.61 11.89 31.51
N GLY A 635 -10.64 12.34 32.78
CA GLY A 635 -11.76 12.08 33.69
C GLY A 635 -11.74 10.72 34.42
N ALA A 636 -10.58 10.05 34.46
CA ALA A 636 -10.32 8.73 35.07
C ALA A 636 -10.86 7.52 34.30
N ASP A 637 -11.34 7.73 33.07
CA ASP A 637 -11.79 6.64 32.21
C ASP A 637 -10.59 5.90 31.60
N SER A 638 -10.68 4.56 31.52
CA SER A 638 -9.62 3.74 30.93
C SER A 638 -10.16 2.54 30.16
N TYR A 639 -9.35 2.05 29.22
CA TYR A 639 -9.66 0.95 28.32
C TYR A 639 -8.60 -0.14 28.44
N PRO A 640 -8.91 -1.33 28.99
CA PRO A 640 -7.96 -2.43 29.06
C PRO A 640 -7.76 -3.05 27.67
N LEU A 641 -6.51 -3.28 27.29
CA LEU A 641 -6.15 -3.80 25.97
C LEU A 641 -4.95 -4.75 26.05
N THR A 642 -5.02 -5.84 25.32
CA THR A 642 -3.93 -6.79 25.12
C THR A 642 -3.49 -6.74 23.66
N VAL A 643 -2.20 -6.46 23.41
CA VAL A 643 -1.62 -6.40 22.07
C VAL A 643 -0.52 -7.46 21.96
N ILE A 644 -0.53 -8.25 20.89
CA ILE A 644 0.50 -9.24 20.57
C ILE A 644 1.18 -8.83 19.27
N VAL A 645 2.47 -8.52 19.33
CA VAL A 645 3.30 -8.31 18.13
C VAL A 645 3.97 -9.62 17.74
N ASN A 646 3.99 -9.93 16.45
CA ASN A 646 4.60 -11.16 15.94
C ASN A 646 5.39 -10.91 14.64
N HIS A 647 6.31 -11.83 14.35
CA HIS A 647 7.05 -11.86 13.09
C HIS A 647 7.31 -13.31 12.68
N LEU A 648 6.35 -13.92 11.98
CA LEU A 648 6.41 -15.33 11.60
C LEU A 648 7.50 -15.56 10.53
N ARG A 649 7.85 -16.83 10.30
CA ARG A 649 8.85 -17.24 9.31
C ARG A 649 8.39 -16.84 7.89
N SER A 650 9.28 -16.29 7.06
CA SER A 650 9.00 -15.94 5.66
C SER A 650 8.72 -17.14 4.73
N LEU A 651 8.19 -16.86 3.53
CA LEU A 651 7.99 -17.85 2.46
C LEU A 651 9.29 -18.28 1.78
N ASN A 652 10.45 -17.74 2.16
CA ASN A 652 11.71 -18.09 1.48
C ASN A 652 11.99 -19.60 1.53
N GLY A 653 12.10 -20.20 0.33
CA GLY A 653 12.29 -21.62 0.12
C GLY A 653 11.04 -22.47 0.37
N ILE A 654 9.83 -21.90 0.37
CA ILE A 654 8.57 -22.63 0.54
C ILE A 654 8.33 -23.64 -0.59
N ASP A 655 8.89 -23.37 -1.75
CA ASP A 655 8.79 -24.08 -3.02
C ASP A 655 10.03 -24.93 -3.34
N ASP A 656 11.03 -24.96 -2.45
CA ASP A 656 12.26 -25.71 -2.66
C ASP A 656 12.00 -27.23 -2.72
N VAL A 657 12.33 -27.83 -3.86
CA VAL A 657 12.21 -29.27 -4.13
C VAL A 657 13.52 -30.05 -3.92
N GLY A 658 14.62 -29.36 -3.61
CA GLY A 658 15.90 -29.97 -3.26
C GLY A 658 15.83 -30.73 -1.94
N SER A 659 16.76 -31.66 -1.74
CA SER A 659 16.81 -32.52 -0.54
C SER A 659 16.76 -31.71 0.76
N GLY A 660 15.81 -32.05 1.63
CA GLY A 660 15.66 -31.43 2.95
C GLY A 660 16.71 -31.90 3.97
N SER A 661 16.87 -31.11 5.03
CA SER A 661 17.66 -31.48 6.21
C SER A 661 16.78 -32.12 7.29
N ALA A 662 17.37 -32.71 8.34
CA ALA A 662 16.68 -33.29 9.50
C ALA A 662 15.55 -34.31 9.16
N GLY A 663 15.72 -35.07 8.08
CA GLY A 663 14.74 -36.07 7.62
C GLY A 663 13.56 -35.53 6.82
N TRP A 664 13.48 -34.22 6.57
CA TRP A 664 12.50 -33.65 5.64
C TRP A 664 12.83 -34.08 4.20
N ALA A 665 11.82 -34.45 3.41
CA ALA A 665 12.02 -34.91 2.04
C ALA A 665 12.59 -33.77 1.16
N THR A 666 12.00 -32.58 1.27
CA THR A 666 12.48 -31.37 0.60
C THR A 666 12.76 -30.22 1.57
N GLY A 667 13.55 -29.24 1.12
CA GLY A 667 13.71 -27.97 1.83
C GLY A 667 12.36 -27.28 2.08
N GLY A 668 11.47 -27.28 1.07
CA GLY A 668 10.14 -26.72 1.14
C GLY A 668 9.23 -27.40 2.17
N ASP A 669 9.31 -28.72 2.34
CA ASP A 669 8.52 -29.43 3.37
C ASP A 669 8.84 -28.91 4.77
N ARG A 670 10.12 -28.67 5.06
CA ARG A 670 10.56 -28.10 6.34
C ARG A 670 10.01 -26.69 6.53
N VAL A 671 10.04 -25.86 5.48
CA VAL A 671 9.53 -24.48 5.53
C VAL A 671 8.03 -24.46 5.81
N ARG A 672 7.25 -25.24 5.05
CA ARG A 672 5.79 -25.34 5.21
C ARG A 672 5.42 -25.84 6.61
N ALA A 673 6.09 -26.89 7.10
CA ALA A 673 5.85 -27.43 8.43
C ALA A 673 6.15 -26.42 9.55
N LYS A 674 7.29 -25.71 9.48
CA LYS A 674 7.64 -24.70 10.48
C LYS A 674 6.65 -23.53 10.47
N ARG A 675 6.25 -23.04 9.29
CA ARG A 675 5.23 -21.98 9.16
C ARG A 675 3.89 -22.38 9.76
N GLY A 676 3.37 -23.56 9.41
CA GLY A 676 2.11 -24.06 9.97
C GLY A 676 2.16 -24.27 11.48
N ALA A 677 3.29 -24.77 12.01
CA ALA A 677 3.47 -24.94 13.45
C ALA A 677 3.56 -23.61 14.21
N GLN A 678 4.18 -22.58 13.63
CA GLN A 678 4.21 -21.23 14.22
C GLN A 678 2.81 -20.60 14.25
N ALA A 679 2.06 -20.73 13.14
CA ALA A 679 0.68 -20.28 13.04
C ALA A 679 -0.21 -20.94 14.12
N ALA A 680 -0.13 -22.27 14.26
CA ALA A 680 -0.87 -23.00 15.27
C ALA A 680 -0.44 -22.65 16.70
N TYR A 681 0.86 -22.39 16.93
CA TYR A 681 1.33 -21.93 18.24
C TYR A 681 0.72 -20.57 18.62
N LEU A 682 0.74 -19.60 17.71
CA LEU A 682 0.16 -18.27 17.92
C LEU A 682 -1.36 -18.35 18.14
N ALA A 683 -2.08 -19.09 17.30
CA ALA A 683 -3.51 -19.35 17.46
C ALA A 683 -3.81 -19.99 18.83
N GLY A 684 -3.02 -20.98 19.25
CA GLY A 684 -3.20 -21.67 20.53
C GLY A 684 -2.91 -20.78 21.74
N LEU A 685 -2.01 -19.79 21.59
CA LEU A 685 -1.77 -18.77 22.60
C LEU A 685 -3.00 -17.87 22.78
N VAL A 686 -3.59 -17.42 21.68
CA VAL A 686 -4.80 -16.57 21.70
C VAL A 686 -5.99 -17.35 22.27
N GLU A 687 -6.19 -18.60 21.84
CA GLU A 687 -7.26 -19.46 22.36
C GLU A 687 -7.18 -19.61 23.89
N GLN A 688 -5.98 -19.82 24.43
CA GLN A 688 -5.78 -19.89 25.89
C GLN A 688 -6.18 -18.59 26.59
N MET A 689 -5.91 -17.43 26.00
CA MET A 689 -6.32 -16.14 26.56
C MET A 689 -7.84 -15.98 26.50
N GLN A 690 -8.47 -16.26 25.36
CA GLN A 690 -9.93 -16.20 25.20
C GLN A 690 -10.66 -17.12 26.17
N GLN A 691 -10.12 -18.32 26.44
CA GLN A 691 -10.69 -19.25 27.41
C GLN A 691 -10.48 -18.80 28.87
N ALA A 692 -9.35 -18.16 29.17
CA ALA A 692 -9.05 -17.68 30.51
C ALA A 692 -9.89 -16.45 30.89
N ASP A 693 -10.09 -15.53 29.94
CA ASP A 693 -10.94 -14.35 30.09
C ASP A 693 -11.64 -14.01 28.75
N PRO A 694 -12.89 -14.46 28.56
CA PRO A 694 -13.67 -14.14 27.35
C PRO A 694 -13.93 -12.64 27.15
N GLY A 695 -13.73 -11.80 28.17
CA GLY A 695 -13.86 -10.35 28.09
C GLY A 695 -12.53 -9.63 27.78
N GLU A 696 -11.42 -10.36 27.64
CA GLU A 696 -10.13 -9.79 27.29
C GLU A 696 -10.16 -9.30 25.83
N ARG A 697 -9.78 -8.04 25.61
CA ARG A 697 -9.77 -7.40 24.30
C ARG A 697 -8.38 -7.58 23.68
N ILE A 698 -8.28 -8.42 22.66
CA ILE A 698 -7.01 -8.89 22.11
C ILE A 698 -6.84 -8.36 20.69
N VAL A 699 -5.70 -7.75 20.42
CA VAL A 699 -5.22 -7.34 19.09
C VAL A 699 -3.94 -8.10 18.78
N LEU A 700 -3.85 -8.73 17.62
CA LEU A 700 -2.59 -9.22 17.06
C LEU A 700 -2.18 -8.28 15.94
N VAL A 701 -0.93 -7.85 15.95
CA VAL A 701 -0.34 -7.06 14.88
C VAL A 701 1.03 -7.61 14.48
N GLY A 702 1.48 -7.29 13.28
CA GLY A 702 2.85 -7.58 12.86
C GLY A 702 2.92 -8.19 11.47
N ASP A 703 4.12 -8.66 11.14
CA ASP A 703 4.42 -9.30 9.87
C ASP A 703 4.20 -10.81 10.01
N PHE A 704 3.03 -11.26 9.54
CA PHE A 704 2.68 -12.68 9.55
C PHE A 704 3.37 -13.45 8.44
N ASN A 705 4.06 -12.74 7.53
CA ASN A 705 4.69 -13.30 6.35
C ASN A 705 3.71 -14.23 5.59
N ALA A 706 2.44 -13.85 5.51
CA ALA A 706 1.38 -14.66 4.93
C ALA A 706 0.34 -13.75 4.29
N PHE A 707 -0.22 -14.20 3.18
CA PHE A 707 -1.27 -13.48 2.47
C PHE A 707 -2.60 -13.61 3.21
N GLU A 708 -3.53 -12.68 2.95
CA GLU A 708 -4.91 -12.71 3.46
C GLU A 708 -5.74 -13.88 2.88
N VAL A 709 -5.20 -14.56 1.86
CA VAL A 709 -5.76 -15.71 1.14
C VAL A 709 -5.00 -17.01 1.42
N ASN A 710 -5.65 -18.15 1.17
CA ASN A 710 -4.99 -19.46 1.18
C ASN A 710 -3.98 -19.55 0.02
N ASP A 711 -2.69 -19.64 0.35
CA ASP A 711 -1.58 -19.74 -0.61
C ASP A 711 -1.42 -21.14 -1.24
N GLY A 712 -2.22 -22.13 -0.81
CA GLY A 712 -2.17 -23.52 -1.26
C GLY A 712 -0.98 -24.32 -0.72
N TYR A 713 0.00 -23.68 -0.09
CA TYR A 713 1.14 -24.32 0.55
C TYR A 713 0.82 -24.71 1.98
N VAL A 714 0.47 -23.71 2.77
CA VAL A 714 0.06 -23.80 4.18
C VAL A 714 -0.73 -22.54 4.50
N ASP A 715 -1.99 -22.70 4.89
CA ASP A 715 -2.89 -21.58 5.15
C ASP A 715 -2.61 -20.92 6.51
N VAL A 716 -1.49 -20.20 6.61
CA VAL A 716 -1.02 -19.56 7.85
C VAL A 716 -2.07 -18.61 8.41
N MET A 717 -2.63 -17.72 7.57
CA MET A 717 -3.64 -16.78 8.04
C MET A 717 -4.93 -17.47 8.43
N GLY A 718 -5.41 -18.47 7.67
CA GLY A 718 -6.58 -19.24 8.08
C GLY A 718 -6.38 -19.98 9.41
N ILE A 719 -5.18 -20.52 9.65
CA ILE A 719 -4.83 -21.13 10.94
C ILE A 719 -4.89 -20.10 12.07
N VAL A 720 -4.28 -18.93 11.91
CA VAL A 720 -4.24 -17.89 12.96
C VAL A 720 -5.61 -17.27 13.21
N ARG A 721 -6.46 -17.16 12.20
CA ARG A 721 -7.81 -16.57 12.34
C ARG A 721 -8.86 -17.57 12.84
N GLY A 722 -8.62 -18.87 12.73
CA GLY A 722 -9.59 -19.90 13.12
C GLY A 722 -10.50 -20.40 11.98
N ASP A 723 -10.15 -20.10 10.74
CA ASP A 723 -10.85 -20.49 9.51
C ASP A 723 -9.95 -21.26 8.53
N ALA A 724 -9.04 -22.08 9.06
CA ALA A 724 -8.05 -22.85 8.29
C ALA A 724 -8.66 -23.63 7.11
N ALA A 725 -8.00 -23.55 5.96
CA ALA A 725 -8.39 -24.23 4.74
C ALA A 725 -8.58 -25.75 4.93
N PRO A 726 -9.50 -26.35 4.15
CA PRO A 726 -9.63 -27.80 4.06
C PRO A 726 -8.31 -28.51 3.75
N ALA A 727 -8.14 -29.72 4.27
CA ALA A 727 -6.89 -30.45 4.15
C ALA A 727 -6.50 -30.80 2.71
N ASP A 728 -7.45 -30.92 1.80
CA ASP A 728 -7.21 -31.11 0.37
C ASP A 728 -6.73 -29.84 -0.34
N GLN A 729 -7.03 -28.64 0.20
CA GLN A 729 -6.68 -27.36 -0.43
C GLN A 729 -5.29 -26.81 -0.08
N VAL A 730 -4.48 -27.55 0.68
CA VAL A 730 -3.10 -27.15 1.04
C VAL A 730 -2.14 -28.33 0.97
N LEU A 731 -0.87 -28.10 0.66
CA LEU A 731 0.16 -29.15 0.70
C LEU A 731 0.40 -29.63 2.14
N ALA A 732 0.66 -28.71 3.06
CA ALA A 732 0.90 -28.99 4.47
C ALA A 732 -0.29 -28.50 5.31
N TRP A 733 -1.18 -29.43 5.66
CA TRP A 733 -2.35 -29.11 6.47
C TRP A 733 -2.00 -29.11 7.97
N VAL A 734 -2.44 -28.05 8.66
CA VAL A 734 -2.38 -27.92 10.12
C VAL A 734 -3.73 -27.38 10.59
N PRO A 735 -4.40 -28.01 11.57
CA PRO A 735 -5.66 -27.49 12.08
C PRO A 735 -5.43 -26.22 12.92
N SER A 736 -6.38 -25.29 12.85
CA SER A 736 -6.40 -24.20 13.83
C SER A 736 -6.83 -24.72 15.21
N PRO A 737 -6.14 -24.35 16.30
CA PRO A 737 -6.60 -24.59 17.65
C PRO A 737 -7.66 -23.58 18.14
N LEU A 738 -7.90 -22.48 17.43
CA LEU A 738 -8.90 -21.47 17.81
C LEU A 738 -10.32 -22.02 17.64
N THR A 739 -11.15 -21.84 18.66
CA THR A 739 -12.57 -22.20 18.61
C THR A 739 -13.48 -21.01 18.40
N THR A 740 -13.02 -19.82 18.77
CA THR A 740 -13.67 -18.53 18.50
C THR A 740 -12.79 -17.76 17.51
N PRO A 741 -13.23 -17.60 16.24
CA PRO A 741 -12.43 -16.96 15.21
C PRO A 741 -12.10 -15.50 15.49
N LEU A 742 -11.00 -15.03 14.90
CA LEU A 742 -10.60 -13.63 14.90
C LEU A 742 -11.15 -12.90 13.67
N VAL A 743 -11.40 -11.60 13.83
CA VAL A 743 -11.75 -10.71 12.73
C VAL A 743 -10.47 -10.21 12.07
N ASP A 744 -10.40 -10.34 10.75
CA ASP A 744 -9.31 -9.80 9.94
C ASP A 744 -9.52 -8.32 9.63
N GLY A 745 -8.60 -7.49 10.11
CA GLY A 745 -8.59 -6.05 9.92
C GLY A 745 -8.47 -5.61 8.47
N SER A 746 -7.84 -6.42 7.59
CA SER A 746 -7.78 -6.11 6.15
C SER A 746 -9.18 -6.01 5.52
N GLN A 747 -10.16 -6.73 6.07
CA GLN A 747 -11.55 -6.70 5.60
C GLN A 747 -12.29 -5.42 6.03
N LEU A 748 -11.73 -4.65 6.96
CA LEU A 748 -12.25 -3.35 7.39
C LEU A 748 -11.77 -2.20 6.48
N ILE A 749 -10.80 -2.45 5.60
CA ILE A 749 -10.39 -1.51 4.55
C ILE A 749 -11.44 -1.56 3.45
N ALA A 750 -12.14 -0.44 3.26
CA ALA A 750 -13.30 -0.37 2.37
C ALA A 750 -12.95 -0.59 0.89
N ASP A 751 -11.79 -0.09 0.45
CA ASP A 751 -11.29 -0.29 -0.91
C ASP A 751 -10.36 -1.51 -0.99
N PRO A 752 -10.73 -2.58 -1.72
CA PRO A 752 -9.86 -3.72 -1.93
C PRO A 752 -8.52 -3.37 -2.59
N GLN A 753 -8.46 -2.32 -3.41
CA GLN A 753 -7.22 -1.86 -4.05
C GLN A 753 -6.23 -1.26 -3.05
N GLU A 754 -6.66 -1.00 -1.82
CA GLU A 754 -5.81 -0.51 -0.73
C GLU A 754 -5.47 -1.61 0.29
N ARG A 755 -5.77 -2.88 -0.01
CA ARG A 755 -5.45 -4.03 0.87
C ARG A 755 -4.11 -4.64 0.50
N TYR A 756 -3.04 -3.91 0.77
CA TYR A 756 -1.67 -4.40 0.64
C TYR A 756 -0.75 -3.66 1.61
N SER A 757 0.33 -4.30 2.01
CA SER A 757 1.42 -3.70 2.78
C SER A 757 2.78 -3.87 2.10
N TYR A 758 2.84 -4.67 1.03
CA TYR A 758 4.08 -5.10 0.41
C TYR A 758 3.89 -5.29 -1.09
N VAL A 759 4.94 -5.03 -1.88
CA VAL A 759 4.93 -5.22 -3.33
C VAL A 759 6.16 -6.04 -3.72
N PHE A 760 5.93 -7.19 -4.36
CA PHE A 760 7.01 -8.11 -4.73
C PHE A 760 6.83 -8.62 -6.14
N ALA A 761 7.88 -8.47 -6.96
CA ALA A 761 7.89 -8.91 -8.36
C ALA A 761 6.65 -8.45 -9.15
N GLY A 762 6.16 -7.22 -8.92
CA GLY A 762 4.96 -6.71 -9.61
C GLY A 762 3.62 -7.10 -8.99
N ASN A 763 3.59 -7.83 -7.87
CA ASN A 763 2.35 -8.22 -7.19
C ASN A 763 2.15 -7.36 -5.94
N ALA A 764 1.01 -6.68 -5.84
CA ALA A 764 0.56 -6.08 -4.58
C ALA A 764 0.05 -7.18 -3.64
N GLN A 765 0.44 -7.15 -2.37
CA GLN A 765 0.11 -8.20 -1.40
C GLN A 765 0.15 -7.72 0.05
N THR A 766 -0.64 -8.35 0.92
CA THR A 766 -0.65 -8.05 2.36
C THR A 766 0.19 -9.06 3.12
N LEU A 767 1.17 -8.58 3.90
CA LEU A 767 1.94 -9.41 4.85
C LEU A 767 1.82 -8.91 6.29
N ASP A 768 1.52 -7.63 6.47
CA ASP A 768 1.31 -6.99 7.77
C ASP A 768 -0.18 -6.93 8.07
N HIS A 769 -0.60 -7.64 9.11
CA HIS A 769 -2.02 -7.80 9.43
C HIS A 769 -2.35 -7.23 10.80
N VAL A 770 -3.63 -6.87 10.96
CA VAL A 770 -4.28 -6.61 12.23
C VAL A 770 -5.37 -7.66 12.42
N LEU A 771 -5.32 -8.46 13.47
CA LEU A 771 -6.40 -9.36 13.84
C LEU A 771 -6.96 -8.96 15.20
N VAL A 772 -8.27 -9.03 15.37
CA VAL A 772 -8.93 -8.71 16.65
C VAL A 772 -9.88 -9.81 17.07
N ASN A 773 -10.04 -10.02 18.37
CA ASN A 773 -11.01 -10.99 18.87
C ASN A 773 -12.44 -10.42 18.97
N GLU A 774 -13.42 -11.32 19.14
CA GLU A 774 -14.84 -10.97 19.26
C GLU A 774 -15.11 -9.96 20.38
N ALA A 775 -14.45 -10.10 21.53
CA ALA A 775 -14.65 -9.20 22.68
C ALA A 775 -14.33 -7.74 22.35
N LEU A 776 -13.24 -7.50 21.60
CA LEU A 776 -12.89 -6.16 21.13
C LEU A 776 -13.87 -5.66 20.05
N ALA A 777 -14.20 -6.52 19.08
CA ALA A 777 -15.09 -6.16 17.97
C ALA A 777 -16.51 -5.77 18.44
N MET A 778 -17.01 -6.40 19.51
CA MET A 778 -18.34 -6.13 20.08
C MET A 778 -18.37 -4.92 21.01
N ASP A 779 -17.23 -4.55 21.60
CA ASP A 779 -17.14 -3.47 22.59
C ASP A 779 -16.75 -2.12 21.96
N ALA A 780 -15.98 -2.16 20.87
CA ALA A 780 -15.63 -0.96 20.10
C ALA A 780 -16.88 -0.34 19.44
N GLY A 781 -16.97 0.99 19.43
CA GLY A 781 -18.00 1.70 18.67
C GLY A 781 -17.75 1.64 17.16
N MET A 782 -16.48 1.60 16.77
CA MET A 782 -16.00 1.43 15.39
C MET A 782 -14.57 0.91 15.42
N LEU A 783 -14.22 0.12 14.40
CA LEU A 783 -12.85 -0.27 14.08
C LEU A 783 -12.49 0.24 12.69
N ARG A 784 -11.32 0.87 12.55
CA ARG A 784 -10.75 1.29 11.27
C ARG A 784 -9.31 0.78 11.17
N VAL A 785 -8.96 0.19 10.04
CA VAL A 785 -7.59 -0.23 9.72
C VAL A 785 -7.13 0.54 8.50
N ASP A 786 -5.95 1.13 8.57
CA ASP A 786 -5.37 1.94 7.51
C ASP A 786 -3.88 1.59 7.36
N HIS A 787 -3.36 1.62 6.12
CA HIS A 787 -1.92 1.59 5.84
C HIS A 787 -1.47 2.99 5.39
N PRO A 788 -0.52 3.66 6.07
CA PRO A 788 0.16 4.78 5.46
C PRO A 788 0.96 4.29 4.24
N ARG A 789 0.82 4.98 3.11
CA ARG A 789 1.52 4.68 1.86
C ARG A 789 2.85 5.39 1.84
N VAL A 790 3.91 4.71 2.26
CA VAL A 790 5.22 5.35 2.42
C VAL A 790 6.39 4.47 1.96
N ASN A 791 6.20 3.16 1.79
CA ASN A 791 7.30 2.23 1.61
C ASN A 791 7.12 1.32 0.39
N ALA A 792 5.99 0.61 0.29
CA ALA A 792 5.83 -0.48 -0.70
C ALA A 792 5.83 0.02 -2.16
N ASP A 793 5.36 1.25 -2.37
CA ASP A 793 5.18 1.85 -3.70
C ASP A 793 6.34 2.76 -4.16
N PHE A 794 7.40 2.86 -3.36
CA PHE A 794 8.52 3.76 -3.63
C PHE A 794 9.78 2.99 -4.01
N GLY A 795 10.54 3.53 -4.97
CA GLY A 795 11.77 2.94 -5.49
C GLY A 795 12.85 2.76 -4.42
N VAL A 796 13.69 1.73 -4.58
CA VAL A 796 14.80 1.42 -3.66
C VAL A 796 15.78 2.58 -3.53
N ASP A 797 15.95 3.38 -4.58
CA ASP A 797 16.80 4.56 -4.58
C ASP A 797 16.35 5.67 -3.62
N ASN A 798 15.09 5.66 -3.16
CA ASN A 798 14.65 6.57 -2.10
C ASN A 798 15.19 6.19 -0.70
N PHE A 799 15.76 4.99 -0.52
CA PHE A 799 16.23 4.50 0.78
C PHE A 799 17.36 5.37 1.38
N ASP A 800 18.21 5.96 0.56
CA ASP A 800 19.42 6.65 1.01
C ASP A 800 19.25 8.16 1.29
N ASP A 801 18.08 8.72 0.95
CA ASP A 801 17.69 10.10 1.20
C ASP A 801 16.96 10.26 2.54
N ALA A 802 17.66 10.80 3.54
CA ALA A 802 17.11 11.05 4.87
C ALA A 802 16.17 12.27 4.95
N SER A 803 16.03 13.06 3.87
CA SER A 803 15.14 14.22 3.85
C SER A 803 13.67 13.87 3.57
N ILE A 804 13.41 12.63 3.16
CA ILE A 804 12.08 12.10 2.85
C ILE A 804 11.80 10.85 3.71
N ALA A 805 10.54 10.68 4.13
CA ALA A 805 10.13 9.54 4.96
C ALA A 805 10.03 8.22 4.17
N VAL A 806 9.82 8.33 2.86
CA VAL A 806 9.50 7.17 2.02
C VAL A 806 10.64 6.18 1.93
N ARG A 807 10.32 4.89 1.74
CA ARG A 807 11.29 3.79 1.66
C ARG A 807 12.20 3.71 2.89
N SER A 808 11.62 3.94 4.06
CA SER A 808 12.26 3.63 5.36
C SER A 808 12.29 2.12 5.64
N SER A 809 11.36 1.39 5.01
CA SER A 809 11.22 -0.06 4.98
C SER A 809 10.75 -0.46 3.57
N ASP A 810 10.66 -1.75 3.30
CA ASP A 810 9.97 -2.31 2.15
C ASP A 810 8.49 -2.63 2.43
N HIS A 811 8.07 -2.56 3.69
CA HIS A 811 6.68 -2.75 4.12
C HIS A 811 6.04 -1.41 4.52
N ASP A 812 4.81 -1.17 4.05
CA ASP A 812 3.96 -0.12 4.61
C ASP A 812 3.55 -0.51 6.05
N PRO A 813 3.66 0.40 7.04
CA PRO A 813 3.08 0.19 8.36
C PRO A 813 1.57 -0.09 8.29
N VAL A 814 0.98 -0.51 9.41
CA VAL A 814 -0.48 -0.62 9.57
C VAL A 814 -0.93 0.04 10.87
N ARG A 815 -2.12 0.64 10.90
CA ARG A 815 -2.73 1.18 12.12
C ARG A 815 -4.18 0.75 12.28
N LEU A 816 -4.50 0.25 13.47
CA LEU A 816 -5.86 0.08 13.97
C LEU A 816 -6.26 1.29 14.82
N SER A 817 -7.38 1.93 14.47
CA SER A 817 -8.12 2.88 15.31
C SER A 817 -9.33 2.18 15.93
N ILE A 818 -9.48 2.28 17.25
CA ILE A 818 -10.57 1.71 18.04
C ILE A 818 -11.35 2.86 18.67
N ALA A 819 -12.55 3.17 18.18
CA ALA A 819 -13.41 4.15 18.84
C ALA A 819 -13.97 3.54 20.13
N VAL A 820 -13.65 4.13 21.28
CA VAL A 820 -14.05 3.65 22.60
C VAL A 820 -15.26 4.45 23.08
N PRO A 821 -16.48 3.88 23.10
CA PRO A 821 -17.69 4.65 23.43
C PRO A 821 -17.63 5.30 24.81
N ALA A 822 -16.94 4.68 25.77
CA ALA A 822 -16.74 5.22 27.10
C ALA A 822 -15.90 6.51 27.12
N PHE A 823 -15.08 6.77 26.10
CA PHE A 823 -14.26 7.97 25.95
C PHE A 823 -14.98 9.11 25.23
N ALA A 824 -16.11 8.86 24.56
CA ALA A 824 -16.85 9.90 23.85
C ALA A 824 -17.33 11.02 24.80
N ARG A 825 -16.91 12.26 24.56
CA ARG A 825 -17.25 13.46 25.36
C ARG A 825 -17.69 14.60 24.44
N ALA A 826 -18.56 15.46 24.96
CA ALA A 826 -18.89 16.75 24.35
C ALA A 826 -18.85 17.85 25.42
N ASP A 827 -18.92 19.11 25.00
CA ASP A 827 -18.90 20.30 25.88
C ASP A 827 -19.90 21.30 25.30
N LEU A 828 -21.14 21.23 25.78
CA LEU A 828 -22.29 21.91 25.20
C LEU A 828 -22.70 23.11 26.03
N SER A 829 -22.38 24.31 25.56
CA SER A 829 -22.86 25.54 26.21
C SER A 829 -24.04 26.14 25.48
N ILE A 830 -24.88 26.91 26.19
CA ILE A 830 -25.93 27.72 25.57
C ILE A 830 -26.01 29.11 26.20
N GLN A 831 -26.24 30.12 25.37
CA GLN A 831 -26.51 31.49 25.80
C GLN A 831 -27.86 31.94 25.26
N ALA A 832 -28.57 32.77 26.01
CA ALA A 832 -29.89 33.27 25.64
C ALA A 832 -29.95 34.80 25.77
N SER A 833 -30.68 35.45 24.85
CA SER A 833 -30.95 36.89 24.86
C SER A 833 -32.31 37.19 24.24
N ALA A 834 -32.77 38.44 24.31
CA ALA A 834 -33.96 38.89 23.62
C ALA A 834 -33.78 40.28 23.03
N ASP A 835 -34.52 40.59 21.98
CA ASP A 835 -34.49 41.88 21.28
C ASP A 835 -35.20 43.02 22.05
N ALA A 836 -35.90 42.67 23.14
CA ALA A 836 -36.59 43.60 24.02
C ALA A 836 -36.24 43.39 25.49
N SER A 837 -36.04 44.49 26.23
CA SER A 837 -35.84 44.47 27.69
C SER A 837 -37.14 44.64 28.49
N THR A 838 -38.24 44.99 27.83
CA THR A 838 -39.62 45.07 28.36
C THR A 838 -40.60 44.86 27.21
N ALA A 839 -41.80 44.32 27.46
CA ALA A 839 -42.82 44.12 26.43
C ALA A 839 -44.23 44.49 26.91
N ARG A 840 -45.20 44.62 25.99
CA ARG A 840 -46.64 44.74 26.27
C ARG A 840 -47.35 43.49 25.77
N VAL A 841 -48.54 43.23 26.32
CA VAL A 841 -49.43 42.18 25.83
C VAL A 841 -49.69 42.39 24.33
N GLY A 842 -49.51 41.33 23.54
CA GLY A 842 -49.65 41.36 22.08
C GLY A 842 -48.39 41.75 21.30
N ASP A 843 -47.34 42.25 21.96
CA ASP A 843 -46.05 42.47 21.31
C ASP A 843 -45.46 41.12 20.85
N THR A 844 -44.77 41.12 19.71
CA THR A 844 -43.93 39.99 19.30
C THR A 844 -42.51 40.27 19.79
N VAL A 845 -41.98 39.41 20.64
CA VAL A 845 -40.61 39.48 21.14
C VAL A 845 -39.80 38.36 20.50
N ARG A 846 -38.58 38.67 20.04
CA ARG A 846 -37.64 37.69 19.51
C ARG A 846 -36.66 37.27 20.59
N PHE A 847 -36.68 35.99 20.92
CA PHE A 847 -35.73 35.34 21.81
C PHE A 847 -34.65 34.66 20.96
N GLU A 848 -33.39 34.98 21.24
CA GLU A 848 -32.26 34.37 20.57
C GLU A 848 -31.52 33.42 21.52
N ALA A 849 -31.11 32.26 21.01
CA ALA A 849 -30.29 31.32 21.75
C ALA A 849 -29.14 30.83 20.87
N THR A 850 -27.92 30.83 21.40
CA THR A 850 -26.74 30.30 20.72
C THR A 850 -26.21 29.12 21.51
N ALA A 851 -26.36 27.92 20.96
CA ALA A 851 -25.70 26.72 21.46
C ALA A 851 -24.32 26.57 20.82
N ALA A 852 -23.34 26.03 21.53
CA ALA A 852 -22.00 25.73 21.03
C ALA A 852 -21.55 24.34 21.51
N ASN A 853 -20.78 23.62 20.70
CA ASN A 853 -20.04 22.45 21.15
C ASN A 853 -18.55 22.78 21.14
N SER A 854 -17.93 22.92 22.31
CA SER A 854 -16.51 23.22 22.46
C SER A 854 -15.61 21.97 22.47
N GLY A 855 -16.20 20.78 22.35
CA GLY A 855 -15.49 19.51 22.18
C GLY A 855 -15.36 18.67 23.45
N PRO A 856 -14.40 17.74 23.52
CA PRO A 856 -13.45 17.37 22.48
C PRO A 856 -14.06 16.48 21.38
N GLY A 857 -15.27 15.95 21.56
CA GLY A 857 -15.95 15.08 20.59
C GLY A 857 -17.29 15.63 20.09
N VAL A 858 -17.82 14.98 19.06
CA VAL A 858 -19.11 15.32 18.46
C VAL A 858 -20.25 15.00 19.43
N ALA A 859 -21.18 15.94 19.58
CA ALA A 859 -22.42 15.71 20.32
C ALA A 859 -23.48 15.09 19.41
N GLY A 860 -23.60 13.77 19.45
CA GLY A 860 -24.62 12.99 18.76
C GLY A 860 -26.01 13.17 19.36
N SER A 861 -27.01 13.21 18.47
CA SER A 861 -28.42 13.43 18.81
C SER A 861 -28.64 14.65 19.71
N ALA A 862 -27.93 15.74 19.44
CA ALA A 862 -28.04 16.96 20.24
C ALA A 862 -29.44 17.59 20.10
N ALA A 863 -29.94 18.13 21.20
CA ALA A 863 -31.25 18.77 21.28
C ALA A 863 -31.16 20.08 22.07
N VAL A 864 -31.83 21.11 21.56
CA VAL A 864 -32.05 22.38 22.26
C VAL A 864 -33.54 22.48 22.58
N ALA A 865 -33.88 22.71 23.84
CA ALA A 865 -35.24 22.95 24.30
C ALA A 865 -35.39 24.42 24.70
N PHE A 866 -36.43 25.07 24.19
CA PHE A 866 -36.87 26.41 24.54
C PHE A 866 -38.13 26.33 25.38
N VAL A 867 -38.13 26.91 26.57
CA VAL A 867 -39.24 26.84 27.53
C VAL A 867 -39.70 28.24 27.88
N PHE A 868 -41.01 28.48 27.76
CA PHE A 868 -41.68 29.69 28.22
C PHE A 868 -42.56 29.37 29.41
N ASP A 869 -42.56 30.22 30.45
CA ASP A 869 -43.44 30.10 31.62
C ASP A 869 -44.86 30.65 31.37
N ALA A 870 -45.34 30.50 30.13
CA ALA A 870 -46.67 30.88 29.73
C ALA A 870 -47.17 30.01 28.57
N LEU A 871 -48.49 29.93 28.44
CA LEU A 871 -49.16 29.37 27.27
C LEU A 871 -49.10 30.38 26.12
N LEU A 872 -48.26 30.10 25.13
CA LEU A 872 -48.08 30.93 23.94
C LEU A 872 -47.78 30.06 22.71
N VAL A 873 -47.74 30.67 21.52
CA VAL A 873 -47.39 29.98 20.28
C VAL A 873 -46.04 30.51 19.79
N PRO A 874 -44.93 29.84 20.11
CA PRO A 874 -43.62 30.25 19.65
C PRO A 874 -43.43 29.83 18.19
N ALA A 875 -42.90 30.73 17.37
CA ALA A 875 -42.61 30.49 15.97
C ALA A 875 -41.10 30.58 15.73
N PRO A 876 -40.43 29.50 15.26
CA PRO A 876 -39.03 29.58 14.88
C PRO A 876 -38.86 30.55 13.70
N ALA A 877 -38.19 31.69 13.94
CA ALA A 877 -37.84 32.66 12.91
C ALA A 877 -36.53 32.30 12.20
N THR A 878 -35.57 31.74 12.95
CA THR A 878 -34.30 31.23 12.42
C THR A 878 -33.99 29.87 13.04
N VAL A 879 -33.78 28.87 12.18
CA VAL A 879 -33.29 27.55 12.56
C VAL A 879 -31.99 27.29 11.78
N PRO A 880 -30.87 26.98 12.45
CA PRO A 880 -29.61 26.66 11.78
C PRO A 880 -29.74 25.48 10.81
N ALA A 881 -28.93 25.47 9.75
CA ALA A 881 -28.86 24.34 8.84
C ALA A 881 -28.53 23.04 9.60
N GLY A 882 -29.20 21.94 9.25
CA GLY A 882 -29.04 20.64 9.92
C GLY A 882 -29.89 20.45 11.18
N TRP A 883 -30.54 21.50 11.69
CA TRP A 883 -31.44 21.41 12.84
C TRP A 883 -32.90 21.36 12.42
N THR A 884 -33.71 20.58 13.13
CA THR A 884 -35.15 20.45 12.90
C THR A 884 -35.92 20.70 14.19
N CYS A 885 -36.92 21.58 14.17
CA CYS A 885 -37.76 21.86 15.33
C CYS A 885 -39.11 21.14 15.24
N GLY A 886 -39.54 20.56 16.36
CA GLY A 886 -40.86 19.95 16.50
C GLY A 886 -41.98 20.98 16.65
N ALA A 887 -43.21 20.51 16.81
CA ALA A 887 -44.33 21.37 17.18
C ALA A 887 -44.18 21.84 18.64
N PRO A 888 -44.61 23.06 19.00
CA PRO A 888 -44.67 23.49 20.40
C PRO A 888 -45.60 22.59 21.23
N GLU A 889 -45.12 22.15 22.38
CA GLU A 889 -45.86 21.37 23.36
C GLU A 889 -46.28 22.28 24.51
N GLN A 890 -47.55 22.24 24.90
CA GLN A 890 -48.09 23.05 26.00
C GLN A 890 -48.50 22.13 27.16
N ASP A 891 -47.99 22.43 28.35
CA ASP A 891 -48.46 21.89 29.63
C ASP A 891 -49.21 22.99 30.41
N ALA A 892 -49.79 22.68 31.58
CA ALA A 892 -50.72 23.56 32.30
C ALA A 892 -50.35 25.06 32.33
N ASP A 893 -49.07 25.38 32.53
CA ASP A 893 -48.56 26.77 32.61
C ASP A 893 -47.30 27.03 31.74
N THR A 894 -46.87 26.09 30.89
CA THR A 894 -45.61 26.24 30.14
C THR A 894 -45.74 25.85 28.68
N THR A 895 -44.93 26.47 27.82
CA THR A 895 -44.79 26.07 26.41
C THR A 895 -43.35 25.68 26.12
N THR A 896 -43.13 24.50 25.55
CA THR A 896 -41.81 23.99 25.15
C THR A 896 -41.71 23.81 23.65
N LEU A 897 -40.62 24.26 23.04
CA LEU A 897 -40.25 23.99 21.65
C LEU A 897 -38.90 23.29 21.63
N THR A 898 -38.82 22.10 21.04
CA THR A 898 -37.56 21.34 20.96
C THR A 898 -37.04 21.30 19.52
N CYS A 899 -35.76 21.57 19.34
CA CYS A 899 -35.04 21.40 18.08
C CYS A 899 -33.93 20.37 18.23
N THR A 900 -33.71 19.53 17.23
CA THR A 900 -32.73 18.44 17.27
C THR A 900 -31.82 18.44 16.03
N THR A 901 -30.62 17.88 16.17
CA THR A 901 -29.70 17.53 15.09
C THR A 901 -29.14 16.13 15.33
N ALA A 902 -28.78 15.42 14.26
CA ALA A 902 -28.14 14.10 14.38
C ALA A 902 -26.72 14.20 14.94
N ALA A 903 -25.98 15.25 14.58
CA ALA A 903 -24.61 15.50 15.03
C ALA A 903 -24.41 17.01 15.21
N PHE A 904 -23.79 17.39 16.33
CA PHE A 904 -23.34 18.75 16.59
C PHE A 904 -21.82 18.76 16.70
N GLU A 905 -21.16 19.15 15.61
CA GLU A 905 -19.72 19.06 15.41
C GLU A 905 -18.90 19.88 16.41
N VAL A 906 -17.68 19.45 16.68
CA VAL A 906 -16.73 20.17 17.55
C VAL A 906 -16.42 21.56 16.96
N GLY A 907 -16.46 22.58 17.81
CA GLY A 907 -16.26 23.98 17.44
C GLY A 907 -17.46 24.65 16.76
N ALA A 908 -18.55 23.92 16.49
CA ALA A 908 -19.72 24.47 15.83
C ALA A 908 -20.59 25.31 16.78
N GLN A 909 -21.32 26.28 16.20
CA GLN A 909 -22.33 27.07 16.89
C GLN A 909 -23.68 27.00 16.15
N ALA A 910 -24.77 26.87 16.90
CA ALA A 910 -26.13 26.83 16.41
C ALA A 910 -26.93 28.02 16.98
N ARG A 911 -27.31 28.96 16.11
CA ARG A 911 -28.03 30.20 16.48
C ARG A 911 -29.52 30.10 16.13
N PHE A 912 -30.36 30.11 17.15
CA PHE A 912 -31.81 30.04 17.03
C PHE A 912 -32.43 31.40 17.31
N ALA A 913 -33.49 31.73 16.58
CA ALA A 913 -34.34 32.87 16.89
C ALA A 913 -35.80 32.42 16.93
N ILE A 914 -36.47 32.66 18.05
CA ILE A 914 -37.85 32.24 18.33
C ILE A 914 -38.70 33.49 18.58
N ASP A 915 -39.71 33.69 17.74
CA ASP A 915 -40.68 34.76 17.93
C ASP A 915 -41.82 34.27 18.81
N ALA A 916 -42.15 35.03 19.85
CA ALA A 916 -43.29 34.74 20.71
C ALA A 916 -44.15 35.99 20.90
N ILE A 917 -45.47 35.82 20.73
CA ILE A 917 -46.44 36.86 21.03
C ILE A 917 -46.72 36.83 22.54
N VAL A 918 -46.53 37.96 23.21
CA VAL A 918 -46.70 38.07 24.66
C VAL A 918 -48.17 37.86 25.04
N PRO A 919 -48.50 36.81 25.83
CA PRO A 919 -49.87 36.48 26.15
C PRO A 919 -50.46 37.43 27.21
N VAL A 920 -51.77 37.59 27.20
CA VAL A 920 -52.52 38.40 28.20
C VAL A 920 -52.24 37.94 29.63
N ALA A 921 -52.02 36.63 29.82
CA ALA A 921 -51.75 36.02 31.12
C ALA A 921 -50.46 36.54 31.79
N SER A 922 -49.50 37.05 31.00
CA SER A 922 -48.24 37.60 31.53
C SER A 922 -48.34 39.07 31.94
N ALA A 923 -49.49 39.74 31.75
CA ALA A 923 -49.64 41.16 32.02
C ALA A 923 -49.33 41.53 33.49
N GLY A 924 -48.37 42.43 33.70
CA GLY A 924 -47.97 42.88 35.04
C GLY A 924 -47.00 41.96 35.78
N ASP A 925 -46.56 40.86 35.16
CA ASP A 925 -45.46 39.99 35.62
C ASP A 925 -44.32 39.99 34.56
N ALA A 926 -43.34 39.10 34.68
CA ALA A 926 -42.31 38.87 33.68
C ALA A 926 -42.55 37.57 32.91
N LEU A 927 -42.41 37.62 31.59
CA LEU A 927 -42.33 36.43 30.74
C LEU A 927 -40.92 35.86 30.84
N ARG A 928 -40.77 34.65 31.38
CA ARG A 928 -39.48 33.96 31.50
C ARG A 928 -39.28 33.03 30.32
N PHE A 929 -38.08 33.08 29.80
CA PHE A 929 -37.58 32.21 28.73
C PHE A 929 -36.38 31.44 29.26
N GLY A 930 -36.40 30.12 29.09
CA GLY A 930 -35.29 29.23 29.32
C GLY A 930 -34.88 28.55 28.02
N ALA A 931 -33.58 28.35 27.83
CA ALA A 931 -33.01 27.54 26.77
C ALA A 931 -32.05 26.52 27.39
N ALA A 932 -32.14 25.26 26.98
CA ALA A 932 -31.26 24.20 27.45
C ALA A 932 -30.77 23.34 26.30
N VAL A 933 -29.49 22.98 26.30
CA VAL A 933 -28.86 22.08 25.31
C VAL A 933 -28.46 20.76 25.95
N ARG A 934 -28.63 19.64 25.24
CA ARG A 934 -28.22 18.30 25.69
C ARG A 934 -27.85 17.42 24.52
N SER A 935 -27.12 16.34 24.77
CA SER A 935 -26.84 15.27 23.80
C SER A 935 -26.85 13.90 24.47
N GLN A 936 -26.56 12.83 23.71
CA GLN A 936 -26.35 11.49 24.27
C GLN A 936 -24.95 11.33 24.87
N GLN A 937 -23.99 12.17 24.48
CA GLN A 937 -22.62 12.16 24.95
C GLN A 937 -22.54 12.80 26.33
N ARG A 938 -21.61 12.28 27.14
CA ARG A 938 -21.33 12.83 28.46
C ARG A 938 -20.69 14.21 28.29
N ASP A 939 -21.30 15.19 28.96
CA ASP A 939 -20.82 16.56 29.08
C ASP A 939 -20.35 16.83 30.51
N PRO A 940 -19.03 16.92 30.75
CA PRO A 940 -18.49 17.21 32.09
C PRO A 940 -18.81 18.63 32.59
N ALA A 941 -19.10 19.58 31.70
CA ALA A 941 -19.29 21.00 32.00
C ALA A 941 -20.76 21.41 32.08
N ASN A 942 -21.66 20.48 32.41
CA ASN A 942 -23.13 20.59 32.31
C ASN A 942 -23.82 21.85 32.93
N GLY A 943 -23.10 22.66 33.69
CA GLY A 943 -23.60 23.89 34.30
C GLY A 943 -23.78 25.07 33.33
N ASP A 944 -23.18 25.04 32.15
CA ASP A 944 -23.37 26.07 31.11
C ASP A 944 -24.33 25.66 29.98
N ASN A 945 -24.94 24.47 30.12
CA ASN A 945 -25.93 23.92 29.21
C ASN A 945 -27.33 24.53 29.35
N GLN A 946 -27.49 25.51 30.24
CA GLN A 946 -28.76 26.19 30.48
C GLN A 946 -28.56 27.70 30.54
N ALA A 947 -29.44 28.44 29.87
CA ALA A 947 -29.51 29.89 29.96
C ALA A 947 -30.96 30.33 30.10
N GLY A 948 -31.20 31.45 30.77
CA GLY A 948 -32.55 32.00 30.88
C GLY A 948 -32.54 33.50 31.10
N LEU A 949 -33.66 34.13 30.76
CA LEU A 949 -33.91 35.55 30.95
C LEU A 949 -35.39 35.79 31.27
N ALA A 950 -35.69 36.96 31.81
CA ALA A 950 -37.05 37.38 32.13
C ALA A 950 -37.29 38.78 31.56
N ILE A 951 -38.39 38.93 30.82
CA ILE A 951 -38.78 40.21 30.22
C ILE A 951 -40.01 40.72 30.96
N PRO A 952 -39.93 41.84 31.68
CA PRO A 952 -41.08 42.48 32.31
C PRO A 952 -42.16 42.82 31.27
N VAL A 953 -43.40 42.43 31.54
CA VAL A 953 -44.57 42.73 30.70
C VAL A 953 -45.40 43.81 31.38
N ALA A 954 -45.61 44.92 30.67
CA ALA A 954 -46.42 46.03 31.17
C ALA A 954 -47.84 45.57 31.51
N ALA A 955 -48.37 46.07 32.63
CA ALA A 955 -49.77 45.86 33.00
C ALA A 955 -50.70 46.39 31.90
N GLN A 956 -51.71 45.60 31.53
CA GLN A 956 -52.70 46.03 30.54
C GLN A 956 -53.63 47.08 31.17
N GLY A 957 -53.64 48.29 30.63
CA GLY A 957 -54.51 49.37 31.11
C GLY A 957 -55.99 49.11 30.81
N SER A 958 -56.90 49.52 31.70
CA SER A 958 -58.35 49.42 31.55
C SER A 958 -59.02 50.76 31.85
N ALA A 959 -59.85 51.23 30.92
CA ALA A 959 -60.64 52.46 31.07
C ALA A 959 -62.14 52.14 30.95
N ASP A 960 -62.97 52.53 31.91
CA ASP A 960 -64.42 52.33 31.91
C ASP A 960 -65.07 53.64 31.47
N LEU A 961 -65.32 53.77 30.16
CA LEU A 961 -65.99 54.94 29.61
C LEU A 961 -67.48 54.83 29.90
N SER A 962 -68.19 55.95 29.89
CA SER A 962 -69.64 55.96 29.85
C SER A 962 -70.13 57.33 29.39
N VAL A 963 -71.29 57.35 28.74
CA VAL A 963 -71.92 58.59 28.29
C VAL A 963 -73.36 58.68 28.79
N ARG A 964 -73.82 59.89 29.06
CA ARG A 964 -75.24 60.17 29.29
C ARG A 964 -75.70 61.39 28.50
N LEU A 965 -76.99 61.44 28.19
CA LEU A 965 -77.66 62.61 27.62
C LEU A 965 -78.57 63.26 28.67
N LEU A 966 -78.23 64.48 29.08
CA LEU A 966 -78.96 65.21 30.12
C LEU A 966 -79.55 66.51 29.55
N GLY A 967 -80.85 66.73 29.70
CA GLY A 967 -81.48 68.00 29.35
C GLY A 967 -82.98 68.03 29.63
N ALA A 968 -83.47 69.17 30.15
CA ALA A 968 -84.86 69.34 30.53
C ALA A 968 -85.74 69.69 29.33
N ALA A 969 -86.79 68.90 29.10
CA ALA A 969 -87.84 69.13 28.12
C ALA A 969 -88.65 70.40 28.44
N HIS A 970 -88.14 71.60 28.14
CA HIS A 970 -88.88 72.87 28.25
C HIS A 970 -88.80 73.72 26.96
N ALA A 971 -88.75 73.07 25.79
CA ALA A 971 -89.07 73.74 24.53
C ALA A 971 -90.59 73.95 24.44
N THR A 972 -91.12 74.95 25.13
CA THR A 972 -92.56 75.25 25.19
C THR A 972 -93.05 76.08 23.99
N ARG A 973 -92.18 76.47 23.05
CA ARG A 973 -92.53 77.28 21.87
C ARG A 973 -91.61 76.96 20.68
N GLY A 974 -92.16 76.91 19.47
CA GLY A 974 -91.37 76.86 18.23
C GLY A 974 -90.43 78.06 18.12
N ASN A 975 -89.21 77.83 17.58
CA ASN A 975 -88.03 78.72 17.55
C ASN A 975 -87.26 78.88 18.88
N ALA A 976 -87.53 78.07 19.91
CA ALA A 976 -86.69 78.03 21.12
C ALA A 976 -85.40 77.22 20.92
N ILE A 977 -84.33 77.62 21.60
CA ILE A 977 -83.08 76.86 21.70
C ILE A 977 -83.19 75.89 22.89
N ALA A 978 -83.07 74.59 22.63
CA ALA A 978 -82.99 73.56 23.65
C ALA A 978 -81.54 73.12 23.80
N THR A 979 -80.99 73.22 25.02
CA THR A 979 -79.59 72.85 25.32
C THR A 979 -79.55 71.56 26.12
N PHE A 980 -78.64 70.68 25.74
CA PHE A 980 -78.38 69.38 26.32
C PHE A 980 -76.92 69.28 26.75
N LEU A 981 -76.68 68.58 27.85
CA LEU A 981 -75.36 68.23 28.36
C LEU A 981 -75.08 66.76 28.07
N VAL A 982 -73.84 66.48 27.68
CA VAL A 982 -73.35 65.14 27.39
C VAL A 982 -72.13 64.88 28.28
N PRO A 983 -72.33 64.47 29.55
CA PRO A 983 -71.23 63.99 30.37
C PRO A 983 -70.64 62.71 29.78
N VAL A 984 -69.35 62.75 29.46
CA VAL A 984 -68.52 61.59 29.15
C VAL A 984 -67.64 61.33 30.37
N ARG A 985 -67.75 60.15 30.96
CA ARG A 985 -66.98 59.76 32.15
C ARG A 985 -65.98 58.68 31.78
N ASN A 986 -64.75 58.79 32.29
CA ASN A 986 -63.87 57.64 32.47
C ASN A 986 -63.83 57.28 33.97
N ALA A 987 -64.32 56.10 34.33
CA ALA A 987 -64.41 55.55 35.69
C ALA A 987 -63.39 54.44 35.96
N GLY A 988 -62.64 54.01 34.95
CA GLY A 988 -61.67 52.91 35.05
C GLY A 988 -60.34 53.35 35.66
N PRO A 989 -59.49 52.40 36.08
CA PRO A 989 -58.24 52.71 36.78
C PRO A 989 -57.23 53.47 35.92
N ASP A 990 -57.36 53.45 34.59
CA ASP A 990 -56.44 54.09 33.64
C ASP A 990 -57.11 55.16 32.78
N ASP A 991 -56.29 56.04 32.18
CA ASP A 991 -56.77 57.06 31.25
C ASP A 991 -57.17 56.40 29.90
N ALA A 992 -58.21 56.89 29.23
CA ALA A 992 -58.72 56.31 27.99
C ALA A 992 -58.04 56.98 26.78
N GLU A 993 -57.23 56.25 26.01
CA GLU A 993 -56.54 56.79 24.84
C GLU A 993 -57.46 56.84 23.60
N GLY A 994 -57.24 57.80 22.71
CA GLY A 994 -57.98 57.90 21.44
C GLY A 994 -59.48 58.19 21.57
N THR A 995 -59.96 58.76 22.69
CA THR A 995 -61.40 58.83 22.95
C THR A 995 -62.19 59.64 21.90
N THR A 996 -63.25 59.03 21.38
CA THR A 996 -64.20 59.65 20.46
C THR A 996 -65.59 59.69 21.05
N LEU A 997 -66.35 60.75 20.73
CA LEU A 997 -67.76 60.89 21.08
C LEU A 997 -68.55 61.27 19.83
N VAL A 998 -69.62 60.52 19.58
CA VAL A 998 -70.59 60.78 18.53
C VAL A 998 -71.90 61.21 19.16
N VAL A 999 -72.49 62.31 18.69
CA VAL A 999 -73.84 62.74 19.06
C VAL A 999 -74.68 62.90 17.81
N GLU A 1000 -75.83 62.24 17.78
CA GLU A 1000 -76.78 62.29 16.67
C GLU A 1000 -78.15 62.76 17.15
N GLY A 1001 -78.90 63.41 16.27
CA GLY A 1001 -80.27 63.82 16.56
C GLY A 1001 -81.11 63.98 15.31
N ASN A 1002 -82.43 63.91 15.45
CA ASN A 1002 -83.37 63.96 14.32
C ASN A 1002 -83.76 65.39 13.86
N THR A 1003 -82.88 66.37 14.05
CA THR A 1003 -83.06 67.76 13.59
C THR A 1003 -81.97 68.13 12.58
N SER A 1004 -82.24 69.01 11.62
CA SER A 1004 -81.20 69.40 10.65
C SER A 1004 -79.99 70.04 11.34
N ALA A 1005 -78.79 69.73 10.85
CA ALA A 1005 -77.52 70.27 11.33
C ALA A 1005 -77.48 71.80 11.31
N ARG A 1006 -78.19 72.46 10.38
CA ARG A 1006 -78.32 73.93 10.35
C ARG A 1006 -79.03 74.52 11.57
N ARG A 1007 -79.71 73.68 12.35
CA ARG A 1007 -80.43 74.04 13.57
C ARG A 1007 -79.80 73.44 14.80
N ALA A 1008 -78.64 72.80 14.69
CA ALA A 1008 -77.91 72.24 15.81
C ALA A 1008 -76.53 72.91 15.93
N ALA A 1009 -76.02 72.99 17.15
CA ALA A 1009 -74.67 73.45 17.43
C ALA A 1009 -74.11 72.60 18.56
N ILE A 1010 -72.84 72.20 18.45
CA ILE A 1010 -72.13 71.48 19.51
C ILE A 1010 -71.04 72.37 20.09
N ALA A 1011 -70.92 72.36 21.41
CA ALA A 1011 -69.89 73.06 22.16
C ALA A 1011 -69.01 72.02 22.84
N ALA A 1012 -67.76 71.92 22.37
CA ALA A 1012 -66.76 71.06 22.98
C ALA A 1012 -66.06 71.79 24.14
N PRO A 1013 -65.80 71.12 25.27
CA PRO A 1013 -64.96 71.66 26.33
C PRO A 1013 -63.50 71.71 25.88
N ARG A 1014 -62.67 72.45 26.62
CA ARG A 1014 -61.24 72.59 26.33
C ARG A 1014 -60.57 71.21 26.28
N GLY A 1015 -59.88 70.93 25.17
CA GLY A 1015 -59.22 69.65 24.92
C GLY A 1015 -59.98 68.72 23.96
N TRP A 1016 -61.25 68.98 23.66
CA TRP A 1016 -61.98 68.26 22.62
C TRP A 1016 -62.02 69.06 21.32
N THR A 1017 -61.90 68.36 20.19
CA THR A 1017 -62.10 68.95 18.86
C THR A 1017 -63.29 68.25 18.20
N CYS A 1018 -64.31 69.01 17.82
CA CYS A 1018 -65.47 68.48 17.10
C CYS A 1018 -65.43 68.90 15.63
N ALA A 1019 -65.76 67.97 14.74
CA ALA A 1019 -65.97 68.27 13.34
C ALA A 1019 -67.22 69.16 13.17
N PRO A 1020 -67.30 69.98 12.10
CA PRO A 1020 -68.55 70.66 11.73
C PRO A 1020 -69.70 69.66 11.64
N LEU A 1021 -70.89 70.02 12.16
CA LEU A 1021 -72.05 69.13 12.14
C LEU A 1021 -72.42 68.75 10.71
N ALA A 1022 -72.63 67.46 10.47
CA ALA A 1022 -73.09 66.95 9.18
C ALA A 1022 -74.61 66.70 9.22
N ASP A 1023 -75.32 67.05 8.14
CA ASP A 1023 -76.71 66.60 7.95
C ASP A 1023 -76.69 65.08 7.67
N THR A 1024 -77.55 64.32 8.34
CA THR A 1024 -77.81 62.90 8.07
C THR A 1024 -79.16 62.75 7.37
N ALA A 1025 -79.48 61.54 6.89
CA ALA A 1025 -80.77 61.25 6.26
C ALA A 1025 -81.98 61.58 7.16
N THR A 1026 -81.78 61.60 8.48
CA THR A 1026 -82.83 61.80 9.48
C THR A 1026 -82.60 63.00 10.41
N GLY A 1027 -81.46 63.71 10.32
CA GLY A 1027 -81.18 64.90 11.14
C GLY A 1027 -79.72 65.37 11.09
N PHE A 1028 -79.02 65.37 12.23
CA PHE A 1028 -77.63 65.82 12.37
C PHE A 1028 -76.75 64.77 13.04
N ARG A 1029 -75.46 64.82 12.75
CA ARG A 1029 -74.39 64.07 13.43
C ARG A 1029 -73.23 64.99 13.76
N ALA A 1030 -72.74 64.89 14.99
CA ALA A 1030 -71.56 65.59 15.49
C ALA A 1030 -70.55 64.56 15.99
N GLU A 1031 -69.31 64.65 15.51
CA GLU A 1031 -68.20 63.80 15.95
C GLU A 1031 -67.16 64.65 16.67
N CYS A 1032 -66.80 64.26 17.88
CA CYS A 1032 -65.80 64.91 18.70
C CYS A 1032 -64.70 63.92 19.04
N ARG A 1033 -63.46 64.38 19.05
CA ARG A 1033 -62.28 63.59 19.44
C ARG A 1033 -61.47 64.30 20.51
N HIS A 1034 -60.93 63.54 21.46
CA HIS A 1034 -59.95 64.01 22.42
C HIS A 1034 -58.55 63.57 21.93
N PRO A 1035 -57.61 64.50 21.65
CA PRO A 1035 -56.33 64.18 21.02
C PRO A 1035 -55.28 63.60 22.00
N GLY A 1036 -55.58 63.54 23.30
CA GLY A 1036 -54.72 62.88 24.31
C GLY A 1036 -55.51 61.87 25.14
N ALA A 1037 -54.89 61.23 26.13
CA ALA A 1037 -55.61 60.32 27.02
C ALA A 1037 -56.69 61.08 27.82
N LEU A 1038 -57.92 60.58 27.82
CA LEU A 1038 -59.03 61.11 28.61
C LEU A 1038 -58.88 60.63 30.06
N PRO A 1039 -58.57 61.53 31.00
CA PRO A 1039 -58.29 61.14 32.36
C PRO A 1039 -59.54 60.78 33.15
N ARG A 1040 -59.35 60.09 34.26
CA ARG A 1040 -60.38 59.56 35.19
C ARG A 1040 -61.28 60.63 35.83
N ARG A 1041 -62.13 61.26 35.01
CA ARG A 1041 -63.08 62.30 35.39
C ARG A 1041 -64.21 62.37 34.38
N ILE A 1042 -65.23 63.14 34.73
CA ILE A 1042 -66.30 63.51 33.80
C ILE A 1042 -65.87 64.76 33.02
N GLN A 1043 -65.93 64.68 31.69
CA GLN A 1043 -65.88 65.82 30.78
C GLN A 1043 -67.29 66.14 30.31
N TRP A 1044 -67.66 67.41 30.33
CA TRP A 1044 -68.99 67.86 30.00
C TRP A 1044 -68.98 68.51 28.62
N LEU A 1045 -69.60 67.84 27.65
CA LEU A 1045 -69.93 68.47 26.38
C LEU A 1045 -71.36 69.01 26.45
N ALA A 1046 -71.68 69.92 25.54
CA ALA A 1046 -73.05 70.39 25.38
C ALA A 1046 -73.40 70.49 23.90
N PHE A 1047 -74.64 70.20 23.55
CA PHE A 1047 -75.18 70.56 22.24
C PHE A 1047 -76.51 71.28 22.41
N ALA A 1048 -76.81 72.16 21.47
CA ALA A 1048 -78.05 72.90 21.45
C ALA A 1048 -78.74 72.72 20.10
N VAL A 1049 -80.06 72.60 20.09
CA VAL A 1049 -80.86 72.57 18.88
C VAL A 1049 -81.94 73.64 18.90
N VAL A 1050 -82.23 74.21 17.74
CA VAL A 1050 -83.33 75.15 17.51
C VAL A 1050 -84.55 74.35 17.05
N VAL A 1051 -85.60 74.35 17.87
CA VAL A 1051 -86.86 73.67 17.54
C VAL A 1051 -87.59 74.43 16.43
N ALA A 1052 -87.98 73.74 15.35
CA ALA A 1052 -88.64 74.38 14.21
C ALA A 1052 -89.96 75.07 14.61
N GLY A 1053 -90.18 76.31 14.16
CA GLY A 1053 -91.46 77.02 14.34
C GLY A 1053 -92.70 76.30 13.81
N THR A 1054 -92.52 75.38 12.86
CA THR A 1054 -93.57 74.58 12.20
C THR A 1054 -93.75 73.17 12.76
N SER A 1055 -93.03 72.80 13.83
CA SER A 1055 -93.13 71.46 14.43
C SER A 1055 -94.52 71.22 15.04
N PRO A 1056 -95.22 70.12 14.68
CA PRO A 1056 -96.51 69.77 15.27
C PRO A 1056 -96.40 69.55 16.79
N PRO A 1057 -97.41 69.96 17.59
CA PRO A 1057 -97.48 69.58 19.00
C PRO A 1057 -97.45 68.06 19.16
N GLY A 1058 -96.60 67.53 20.03
CA GLY A 1058 -96.41 66.09 20.23
C GLY A 1058 -95.27 65.45 19.42
N GLN A 1059 -94.59 66.19 18.53
CA GLN A 1059 -93.36 65.70 17.87
C GLN A 1059 -92.25 65.44 18.90
N VAL A 1060 -91.51 64.34 18.71
CA VAL A 1060 -90.40 63.91 19.58
C VAL A 1060 -89.07 64.22 18.90
N LEU A 1061 -88.18 64.90 19.62
CA LEU A 1061 -86.77 65.03 19.26
C LEU A 1061 -86.02 63.86 19.86
N HIS A 1062 -85.40 63.05 19.00
CA HIS A 1062 -84.61 61.89 19.41
C HIS A 1062 -83.13 62.24 19.31
N PHE A 1063 -82.38 61.95 20.36
CA PHE A 1063 -80.93 62.10 20.41
C PHE A 1063 -80.26 60.81 20.86
N SER A 1064 -79.08 60.52 20.32
CA SER A 1064 -78.21 59.45 20.80
C SER A 1064 -76.78 59.96 20.96
N ALA A 1065 -76.09 59.48 21.99
CA ALA A 1065 -74.67 59.72 22.19
C ALA A 1065 -73.95 58.38 22.37
N GLU A 1066 -72.75 58.26 21.79
CA GLU A 1066 -71.92 57.06 21.84
C GLU A 1066 -70.44 57.47 22.03
N VAL A 1067 -69.76 56.89 23.03
CA VAL A 1067 -68.35 57.14 23.33
C VAL A 1067 -67.52 55.87 23.12
N ASP A 1068 -66.30 56.00 22.59
CA ASP A 1068 -65.38 54.87 22.35
C ASP A 1068 -63.91 55.28 22.56
N ALA A 1069 -63.00 54.33 22.77
CA ALA A 1069 -61.55 54.55 22.96
C ALA A 1069 -60.68 53.34 22.56
N ASP A 1070 -59.39 53.58 22.39
CA ASP A 1070 -58.38 52.53 22.10
C ASP A 1070 -58.05 51.70 23.35
N THR A 1071 -58.16 52.29 24.55
CA THR A 1071 -58.02 51.57 25.82
C THR A 1071 -59.22 50.63 26.03
N PRO A 1072 -59.02 49.33 26.32
CA PRO A 1072 -60.12 48.39 26.51
C PRO A 1072 -61.11 48.79 27.62
N ASP A 1073 -62.38 48.82 27.24
CA ASP A 1073 -63.51 49.11 28.13
C ASP A 1073 -64.25 47.83 28.55
N PRO A 1074 -64.24 47.48 29.85
CA PRO A 1074 -64.89 46.27 30.35
C PRO A 1074 -66.43 46.35 30.38
N ASP A 1075 -67.04 47.54 30.30
CA ASP A 1075 -68.49 47.73 30.34
C ASP A 1075 -69.01 48.53 29.14
N ARG A 1076 -68.76 48.04 27.93
CA ARG A 1076 -69.25 48.68 26.69
C ARG A 1076 -70.76 48.95 26.63
N GLY A 1077 -71.56 48.35 27.52
CA GLY A 1077 -73.01 48.58 27.59
C GLY A 1077 -73.40 50.00 28.05
N ASN A 1078 -72.50 50.68 28.76
CA ASN A 1078 -72.74 52.03 29.29
C ASN A 1078 -72.19 53.15 28.36
N ASN A 1079 -71.58 52.77 27.23
CA ASN A 1079 -70.96 53.66 26.25
C ASN A 1079 -71.94 54.32 25.29
N ARG A 1080 -73.23 54.03 25.41
CA ARG A 1080 -74.29 54.63 24.59
C ARG A 1080 -75.47 55.06 25.45
N ASP A 1081 -76.03 56.23 25.14
CA ASP A 1081 -77.28 56.70 25.74
C ASP A 1081 -78.19 57.32 24.69
N THR A 1082 -79.50 57.30 24.94
CA THR A 1082 -80.51 57.90 24.05
C THR A 1082 -81.49 58.75 24.85
N LEU A 1083 -81.97 59.84 24.26
CA LEU A 1083 -82.88 60.77 24.91
C LEU A 1083 -83.98 61.23 23.94
N ASP A 1084 -85.23 61.00 24.34
CA ASP A 1084 -86.42 61.49 23.64
C ASP A 1084 -87.03 62.71 24.35
N VAL A 1085 -87.26 63.78 23.61
CA VAL A 1085 -87.78 65.05 24.13
C VAL A 1085 -89.04 65.45 23.36
N ARG A 1086 -90.20 65.51 24.04
CA ARG A 1086 -91.47 65.90 23.41
C ARG A 1086 -91.67 67.41 23.39
N ILE A 1087 -92.20 67.93 22.28
CA ILE A 1087 -92.56 69.36 22.11
C ILE A 1087 -93.99 69.59 22.65
N GLY A 1088 -94.16 70.51 23.61
CA GLY A 1088 -95.42 70.77 24.35
C GLY A 1088 -96.46 71.66 23.65
N HIS A 1089 -97.73 71.59 24.09
CA HIS A 1089 -98.87 72.37 23.55
C HIS A 1089 -98.84 73.87 23.94
N ARG A 1090 -99.27 74.76 23.03
CA ARG A 1090 -99.53 76.18 23.32
C ARG A 1090 -100.72 76.33 24.29
N GLY A 1091 -100.46 76.51 25.58
CA GLY A 1091 -101.49 76.89 26.56
C GLY A 1091 -101.72 78.41 26.61
N ARG A 1092 -102.99 78.81 26.72
CA ARG A 1092 -103.35 79.85 27.70
C ARG A 1092 -103.55 79.17 29.03
#